data_AF-A0A5D6VZG1-F1
#
_entry.id   AF-A0A5D6VZG1-F1
#
_cell.length_a   1.000
_cell.length_b   1.000
_cell.length_c   1.000
_cell.angle_alpha   90.00
_cell.angle_beta   90.00
_cell.angle_gamma   90.00
#
_symmetry.space_group_name_H-M   'P 1'
#
loop_
_entity.id
_entity.type
_entity.pdbx_description
1 polymer ?
#
loop_
_entity_poly.entity_id
_entity_poly.type
_entity_poly.pdbx_seq_one_letter_code
_entity_poly.pdbx_strand_id
1 'polypeptide(L)'
;MNLKTVTKRSGHTVAYNREKIFNAIAGANVDGGNKMTDKDIDEVTSQVEWDIQDRENVSVEEIQDIVEQELMKYDFYDVAKKYITYRQKHAERRAAQKHLMNSYRDIFFADSVDVDLKRDNANINTDASMGIMLKLGAEGSKHFVDNYVLTDEFREADKENWIHIHDKDFSLITFNCCQIDLLKLFHGGFSTGHGFLREPNSIRAYASLACIAIQSNQNDMFGGQSINAFDYAMAEGIRKSFRKAVIDEAYKALRYQLAQSVGSEDEFKQEFKKVMDFDSCRYTESMEDEGAQRSIDAVKKAVASLLTDVYHQELTDLERIVTVIYQLACEDVVEETHQAMEALIHNFNTLHSRAGAQVPFSSINYGMDTSPEGRLAVREVLNAIWSGLGNGETPIFPISVFQLKAGVNYNPEDPNYDLFLQACKTSAKRLFPNFVNIDAPYNLQYYKPGDYNSVVATMGCRTRVMSNINGPEESGSRGNFAFTTINLPKLALESKGDMDKFWQLFDKYIQISHDYLLERLHVIEQKHVYNYPFLMGQGVWMDSDKLSNDDSIKDVLKHASYSIGFCGLAECLKALTGKHHGESAEAQELGLKIVGHLRAATDKYTEDEHMNWSTFGTPAESTAGQFQRSNRKKYGVIEGVTDRDYMTNSSHVPVYYPIKAIDKIRIEAPYHALENAGHIAYIEMDGDPTKNVKAFENVVRAMHDADMGYFSINHPVDRDPVCGYTGIIENECPHCHRKEVGTGRFTIKRMK
;
A
#
# COMPACT_ATOMS: atom_id res chain seq x y z
N MET A 1 29.72 -17.64 -57.52
CA MET A 1 29.33 -16.74 -56.44
C MET A 1 30.59 -16.25 -55.72
N ASN A 2 30.85 -14.95 -55.72
CA ASN A 2 31.98 -14.32 -55.01
C ASN A 2 31.69 -14.08 -53.52
N LEU A 3 30.43 -14.22 -53.10
CA LEU A 3 30.01 -14.07 -51.71
C LEU A 3 30.57 -15.19 -50.84
N LYS A 4 31.53 -14.82 -49.98
CA LYS A 4 32.16 -15.75 -49.04
C LYS A 4 31.61 -15.58 -47.63
N THR A 5 31.20 -14.37 -47.30
CA THR A 5 30.85 -14.01 -45.92
C THR A 5 29.63 -13.11 -45.82
N VAL A 6 29.00 -13.15 -44.65
CA VAL A 6 27.87 -12.29 -44.28
C VAL A 6 28.19 -11.58 -42.98
N THR A 7 28.05 -10.26 -42.96
CA THR A 7 28.15 -9.46 -41.73
C THR A 7 26.84 -9.58 -40.96
N LYS A 8 26.90 -10.23 -39.79
CA LYS A 8 25.81 -10.21 -38.83
C LYS A 8 25.63 -8.81 -38.25
N ARG A 9 24.43 -8.53 -37.77
CA ARG A 9 24.06 -7.28 -37.07
C ARG A 9 24.95 -6.96 -35.85
N SER A 10 25.61 -7.96 -35.27
CA SER A 10 26.61 -7.78 -34.19
C SER A 10 27.96 -7.26 -34.68
N GLY A 11 28.12 -6.94 -35.97
CA GLY A 11 29.39 -6.58 -36.61
C GLY A 11 30.30 -7.77 -36.92
N HIS A 12 29.93 -8.99 -36.49
CA HIS A 12 30.73 -10.19 -36.72
C HIS A 12 30.46 -10.79 -38.10
N THR A 13 31.51 -11.16 -38.79
CA THR A 13 31.45 -11.79 -40.12
C THR A 13 31.43 -13.31 -39.99
N VAL A 14 30.50 -13.97 -40.68
CA VAL A 14 30.39 -15.44 -40.72
C VAL A 14 30.39 -15.95 -42.16
N ALA A 15 30.70 -17.23 -42.37
CA ALA A 15 30.56 -17.85 -43.69
C ALA A 15 29.11 -17.77 -44.18
N TYR A 16 28.95 -17.48 -45.47
CA TYR A 16 27.64 -17.50 -46.13
C TYR A 16 27.04 -18.92 -46.10
N ASN A 17 25.72 -19.01 -45.85
CA ASN A 17 24.97 -20.26 -45.90
C ASN A 17 23.58 -20.02 -46.50
N ARG A 18 23.36 -20.56 -47.70
CA ARG A 18 22.11 -20.51 -48.47
C ARG A 18 20.90 -21.04 -47.69
N GLU A 19 21.06 -22.12 -46.94
CA GLU A 19 19.97 -22.76 -46.20
C GLU A 19 19.29 -21.79 -45.23
N LYS A 20 19.99 -20.77 -44.75
CA LYS A 20 19.40 -19.76 -43.87
C LYS A 20 18.38 -18.87 -44.57
N ILE A 21 18.58 -18.58 -45.86
CA ILE A 21 17.64 -17.81 -46.67
C ILE A 21 16.44 -18.69 -46.99
N PHE A 22 16.69 -19.90 -47.47
CA PHE A 22 15.66 -20.90 -47.77
C PHE A 22 14.75 -21.14 -46.56
N ASN A 23 15.33 -21.46 -45.40
CA ASN A 23 14.58 -21.75 -44.17
C ASN A 23 13.80 -20.53 -43.65
N ALA A 24 14.31 -19.31 -43.86
CA ALA A 24 13.60 -18.10 -43.45
C ALA A 24 12.35 -17.84 -44.33
N ILE A 25 12.46 -18.08 -45.64
CA ILE A 25 11.33 -18.00 -46.57
C ILE A 25 10.33 -19.15 -46.30
N ALA A 26 10.83 -20.38 -46.14
CA ALA A 26 10.02 -21.55 -45.80
C ALA A 26 9.24 -21.35 -44.50
N GLY A 27 9.87 -20.76 -43.47
CA GLY A 27 9.21 -20.42 -42.22
C GLY A 27 8.07 -19.41 -42.39
N ALA A 28 8.24 -18.40 -43.26
CA ALA A 28 7.17 -17.44 -43.57
C ALA A 28 6.03 -18.07 -44.41
N ASN A 29 6.32 -19.15 -45.14
CA ASN A 29 5.39 -19.84 -46.03
C ASN A 29 4.39 -20.78 -45.33
N VAL A 30 4.72 -21.30 -44.12
CA VAL A 30 3.90 -22.32 -43.41
C VAL A 30 2.43 -21.90 -43.25
N ASP A 31 2.19 -20.62 -42.99
CA ASP A 31 0.85 -20.08 -42.72
C ASP A 31 0.29 -19.20 -43.87
N GLY A 32 0.99 -19.05 -45.00
CA GLY A 32 0.57 -18.18 -46.11
C GLY A 32 -0.70 -18.65 -46.82
N GLY A 33 -1.49 -17.71 -47.36
CA GLY A 33 -2.69 -18.02 -48.15
C GLY A 33 -2.33 -18.67 -49.49
N ASN A 34 -1.48 -18.02 -50.27
CA ASN A 34 -0.80 -18.61 -51.43
C ASN A 34 0.53 -19.26 -51.01
N LYS A 35 0.51 -20.58 -50.82
CA LYS A 35 1.70 -21.34 -50.41
C LYS A 35 2.66 -21.55 -51.58
N MET A 36 3.91 -21.18 -51.37
CA MET A 36 5.05 -21.52 -52.24
C MET A 36 5.35 -23.03 -52.12
N THR A 37 5.68 -23.69 -53.23
CA THR A 37 6.29 -25.02 -53.22
C THR A 37 7.77 -24.92 -52.83
N ASP A 38 8.39 -26.03 -52.42
CA ASP A 38 9.85 -26.05 -52.16
C ASP A 38 10.66 -25.57 -53.37
N LYS A 39 10.14 -25.80 -54.59
CA LYS A 39 10.74 -25.33 -55.83
C LYS A 39 10.65 -23.80 -55.95
N ASP A 40 9.51 -23.21 -55.61
CA ASP A 40 9.32 -21.75 -55.65
C ASP A 40 10.21 -21.06 -54.60
N ILE A 41 10.36 -21.67 -53.41
CA ILE A 41 11.26 -21.17 -52.35
C ILE A 41 12.72 -21.24 -52.81
N ASP A 42 13.12 -22.35 -53.45
CA ASP A 42 14.46 -22.51 -53.99
C ASP A 42 14.75 -21.54 -55.15
N GLU A 43 13.74 -21.24 -55.97
CA GLU A 43 13.82 -20.28 -57.07
C GLU A 43 14.03 -18.84 -56.54
N VAL A 44 13.21 -18.40 -55.57
CA VAL A 44 13.40 -17.11 -54.89
C VAL A 44 14.75 -17.05 -54.17
N THR A 45 15.16 -18.14 -53.50
CA THR A 45 16.48 -18.21 -52.84
C THR A 45 17.62 -18.08 -53.85
N SER A 46 17.50 -18.74 -55.01
CA SER A 46 18.49 -18.65 -56.10
C SER A 46 18.57 -17.24 -56.67
N GLN A 47 17.44 -16.55 -56.80
CA GLN A 47 17.40 -15.18 -57.29
C GLN A 47 18.04 -14.20 -56.30
N VAL A 48 17.80 -14.38 -54.99
CA VAL A 48 18.49 -13.61 -53.94
C VAL A 48 20.00 -13.84 -54.01
N GLU A 49 20.46 -15.08 -54.24
CA GLU A 49 21.88 -15.39 -54.43
C GLU A 49 22.47 -14.73 -55.68
N TRP A 50 21.70 -14.70 -56.77
CA TRP A 50 22.08 -14.05 -58.01
C TRP A 50 22.29 -12.55 -57.82
N ASP A 51 21.40 -11.89 -57.09
CA ASP A 51 21.44 -10.44 -56.84
C ASP A 51 22.61 -10.00 -55.94
N ILE A 52 23.17 -10.93 -55.16
CA ILE A 52 24.33 -10.69 -54.29
C ILE A 52 25.62 -11.36 -54.80
N GLN A 53 25.60 -12.00 -55.98
CA GLN A 53 26.66 -12.91 -56.41
C GLN A 53 28.03 -12.25 -56.60
N ASP A 54 28.07 -10.97 -56.94
CA ASP A 54 29.30 -10.20 -57.22
C ASP A 54 29.88 -9.56 -55.97
N ARG A 55 29.19 -9.63 -54.82
CA ARG A 55 29.63 -9.06 -53.55
C ARG A 55 30.50 -10.06 -52.79
N GLU A 56 31.64 -9.63 -52.24
CA GLU A 56 32.45 -10.50 -51.37
C GLU A 56 31.87 -10.66 -49.95
N ASN A 57 31.17 -9.63 -49.48
CA ASN A 57 30.49 -9.57 -48.19
C ASN A 57 29.19 -8.78 -48.32
N VAL A 58 28.15 -9.20 -47.59
CA VAL A 58 26.85 -8.52 -47.55
C VAL A 58 26.31 -8.55 -46.12
N SER A 59 25.54 -7.54 -45.73
CA SER A 59 24.91 -7.56 -44.41
C SER A 59 23.67 -8.45 -44.39
N VAL A 60 23.31 -8.96 -43.21
CA VAL A 60 22.04 -9.68 -43.05
C VAL A 60 20.84 -8.81 -43.41
N GLU A 61 20.88 -7.49 -43.16
CA GLU A 61 19.76 -6.59 -43.49
C GLU A 61 19.54 -6.50 -44.99
N GLU A 62 20.62 -6.33 -45.77
CA GLU A 62 20.54 -6.28 -47.22
C GLU A 62 20.01 -7.58 -47.83
N ILE A 63 20.42 -8.75 -47.31
CA ILE A 63 19.84 -10.03 -47.75
C ILE A 63 18.33 -10.05 -47.50
N GLN A 64 17.89 -9.55 -46.34
CA GLN A 64 16.46 -9.52 -46.00
C GLN A 64 15.68 -8.57 -46.90
N ASP A 65 16.23 -7.39 -47.23
CA ASP A 65 15.62 -6.43 -48.15
C ASP A 65 15.46 -7.03 -49.55
N ILE A 66 16.46 -7.80 -50.02
CA ILE A 66 16.41 -8.47 -51.33
C ILE A 66 15.37 -9.60 -51.29
N VAL A 67 15.30 -10.40 -50.22
CA VAL A 67 14.27 -11.44 -50.06
C VAL A 67 12.86 -10.83 -50.13
N GLU A 68 12.63 -9.68 -49.47
CA GLU A 68 11.33 -8.99 -49.52
C GLU A 68 10.99 -8.53 -50.94
N GLN A 69 11.96 -7.94 -51.65
CA GLN A 69 11.78 -7.50 -53.04
C GLN A 69 11.47 -8.68 -53.97
N GLU A 70 12.21 -9.78 -53.86
CA GLU A 70 11.98 -10.96 -54.69
C GLU A 70 10.61 -11.59 -54.39
N LEU A 71 10.23 -11.75 -53.13
CA LEU A 71 8.89 -12.27 -52.80
C LEU A 71 7.76 -11.39 -53.38
N MET A 72 7.95 -10.07 -53.45
CA MET A 72 7.00 -9.16 -54.10
C MET A 72 7.02 -9.27 -55.63
N LYS A 73 8.20 -9.44 -56.26
CA LYS A 73 8.33 -9.59 -57.72
C LYS A 73 7.69 -10.88 -58.24
N TYR A 74 7.74 -11.96 -57.46
CA TYR A 74 7.13 -13.24 -57.79
C TYR A 74 5.65 -13.34 -57.34
N ASP A 75 5.00 -12.21 -57.04
CA ASP A 75 3.58 -12.12 -56.63
C ASP A 75 3.20 -12.89 -55.34
N PHE A 76 4.19 -13.25 -54.49
CA PHE A 76 3.98 -13.90 -53.20
C PHE A 76 3.73 -12.89 -52.07
N TYR A 77 2.79 -11.97 -52.28
CA TYR A 77 2.50 -10.84 -51.36
C TYR A 77 2.18 -11.28 -49.93
N ASP A 78 1.43 -12.36 -49.74
CA ASP A 78 1.08 -12.89 -48.42
C ASP A 78 2.32 -13.38 -47.65
N VAL A 79 3.23 -14.08 -48.35
CA VAL A 79 4.48 -14.59 -47.77
C VAL A 79 5.43 -13.42 -47.49
N ALA A 80 5.52 -12.44 -48.40
CA ALA A 80 6.28 -11.20 -48.19
C ALA A 80 5.81 -10.45 -46.93
N LYS A 81 4.49 -10.23 -46.77
CA LYS A 81 3.91 -9.56 -45.60
C LYS A 81 4.25 -10.29 -44.30
N LYS A 82 4.21 -11.62 -44.30
CA LYS A 82 4.58 -12.44 -43.12
C LYS A 82 6.06 -12.38 -42.83
N TYR A 83 6.90 -12.44 -43.86
CA TYR A 83 8.34 -12.30 -43.73
C TYR A 83 8.73 -10.94 -43.12
N ILE A 84 8.13 -9.85 -43.62
CA ILE A 84 8.30 -8.49 -43.10
C ILE A 84 7.86 -8.41 -41.64
N THR A 85 6.67 -8.91 -41.32
CA THR A 85 6.14 -8.91 -39.94
C THR A 85 7.04 -9.71 -39.00
N TYR A 86 7.53 -10.87 -39.42
CA TYR A 86 8.46 -11.70 -38.66
C TYR A 86 9.78 -10.97 -38.40
N ARG A 87 10.36 -10.33 -39.43
CA ARG A 87 11.58 -9.52 -39.32
C ARG A 87 11.40 -8.37 -38.34
N GLN A 88 10.29 -7.64 -38.44
CA GLN A 88 9.96 -6.52 -37.55
C GLN A 88 9.88 -6.99 -36.09
N LYS A 89 9.10 -8.05 -35.80
CA LYS A 89 9.01 -8.63 -34.45
C LYS A 89 10.37 -9.07 -33.90
N HIS A 90 11.22 -9.66 -34.74
CA HIS A 90 12.58 -10.03 -34.34
C HIS A 90 13.51 -8.84 -34.09
N ALA A 91 13.34 -7.73 -34.83
CA ALA A 91 14.08 -6.50 -34.59
C ALA A 91 13.65 -5.84 -33.28
N GLU A 92 12.35 -5.75 -33.03
CA GLU A 92 11.77 -5.24 -31.79
C GLU A 92 12.26 -6.03 -30.57
N ARG A 93 12.17 -7.37 -30.60
CA ARG A 93 12.68 -8.24 -29.51
C ARG A 93 14.15 -8.01 -29.19
N ARG A 94 15.00 -7.81 -30.20
CA ARG A 94 16.43 -7.54 -30.00
C ARG A 94 16.68 -6.15 -29.41
N ALA A 95 15.98 -5.14 -29.92
CA ALA A 95 16.08 -3.78 -29.38
C ALA A 95 15.67 -3.76 -27.90
N ALA A 96 14.59 -4.47 -27.57
CA ALA A 96 14.10 -4.66 -26.22
C ALA A 96 15.16 -5.37 -25.34
N GLN A 97 15.74 -6.49 -25.78
CA GLN A 97 16.80 -7.18 -25.03
C GLN A 97 18.03 -6.30 -24.77
N LYS A 98 18.44 -5.52 -25.77
CA LYS A 98 19.56 -4.57 -25.61
C LYS A 98 19.23 -3.51 -24.56
N HIS A 99 17.99 -3.01 -24.56
CA HIS A 99 17.53 -2.06 -23.54
C HIS A 99 17.60 -2.67 -22.14
N LEU A 100 17.08 -3.89 -21.93
CA LEU A 100 17.15 -4.56 -20.63
C LEU A 100 18.60 -4.73 -20.14
N MET A 101 19.50 -5.18 -21.02
CA MET A 101 20.91 -5.35 -20.64
C MET A 101 21.60 -4.02 -20.32
N ASN A 102 21.21 -2.92 -20.98
CA ASN A 102 21.68 -1.59 -20.62
C ASN A 102 21.14 -1.18 -19.25
N SER A 103 19.84 -1.38 -18.97
CA SER A 103 19.25 -1.11 -17.65
C SER A 103 19.95 -1.89 -16.54
N TYR A 104 20.26 -3.17 -16.75
CA TYR A 104 21.03 -3.96 -15.80
C TYR A 104 22.45 -3.41 -15.60
N ARG A 105 23.13 -3.01 -16.68
CA ARG A 105 24.45 -2.38 -16.59
C ARG A 105 24.38 -1.09 -15.76
N ASP A 106 23.35 -0.27 -15.97
CA ASP A 106 23.19 1.00 -15.26
C ASP A 106 22.89 0.76 -13.76
N ILE A 107 22.12 -0.29 -13.42
CA ILE A 107 21.90 -0.70 -12.02
C ILE A 107 23.23 -1.06 -11.34
N PHE A 108 24.09 -1.84 -11.99
CA PHE A 108 25.36 -2.30 -11.40
C PHE A 108 26.47 -1.25 -11.38
N PHE A 109 26.58 -0.42 -12.42
CA PHE A 109 27.80 0.33 -12.69
C PHE A 109 27.62 1.85 -12.79
N ALA A 110 26.38 2.38 -12.84
CA ALA A 110 26.19 3.82 -12.83
C ALA A 110 26.24 4.37 -11.40
N ASP A 111 26.91 5.52 -11.23
CA ASP A 111 26.97 6.25 -9.96
C ASP A 111 25.54 6.64 -9.52
N SER A 112 25.21 6.40 -8.24
CA SER A 112 23.84 6.51 -7.72
C SER A 112 23.26 7.92 -7.69
N VAL A 113 24.08 8.94 -7.95
CA VAL A 113 23.69 10.35 -7.96
C VAL A 113 22.97 10.74 -9.26
N ASP A 114 23.21 10.02 -10.37
CA ASP A 114 22.87 10.48 -11.73
C ASP A 114 21.75 9.68 -12.45
N VAL A 115 21.10 8.71 -11.78
CA VAL A 115 20.09 7.86 -12.44
C VAL A 115 18.76 7.84 -11.68
N ASP A 116 17.72 8.42 -12.28
CA ASP A 116 16.33 8.40 -11.76
C ASP A 116 15.83 6.98 -11.48
N LEU A 117 16.30 5.97 -12.24
CA LEU A 117 16.00 4.54 -12.03
C LEU A 117 16.35 4.02 -10.63
N LYS A 118 17.25 4.69 -9.89
CA LYS A 118 17.63 4.31 -8.52
C LYS A 118 16.77 4.98 -7.44
N ARG A 119 15.79 5.83 -7.80
CA ARG A 119 14.99 6.63 -6.83
C ARG A 119 13.48 6.35 -6.82
N ASP A 120 13.01 5.32 -7.52
CA ASP A 120 11.56 5.06 -7.68
C ASP A 120 10.80 4.75 -6.36
N ASN A 121 11.49 4.30 -5.31
CA ASN A 121 10.87 3.98 -4.02
C ASN A 121 11.78 4.41 -2.85
N ALA A 122 11.35 5.41 -2.08
CA ALA A 122 12.10 5.96 -0.96
C ALA A 122 12.38 4.94 0.17
N ASN A 123 11.62 3.83 0.22
CA ASN A 123 11.74 2.78 1.23
C ASN A 123 12.69 1.64 0.82
N ILE A 124 13.37 1.74 -0.33
CA ILE A 124 14.34 0.76 -0.80
C ILE A 124 15.71 1.43 -0.91
N ASN A 125 16.70 0.88 -0.22
CA ASN A 125 18.08 1.25 -0.47
C ASN A 125 18.58 0.50 -1.72
N THR A 126 18.48 1.15 -2.89
CA THR A 126 18.85 0.56 -4.18
C THR A 126 20.34 0.31 -4.37
N ASP A 127 21.19 0.85 -3.49
CA ASP A 127 22.63 0.59 -3.51
C ASP A 127 23.01 -0.62 -2.64
N ALA A 128 22.14 -1.05 -1.73
CA ALA A 128 22.34 -2.27 -0.95
C ALA A 128 22.18 -3.52 -1.83
N SER A 129 22.91 -4.60 -1.52
CA SER A 129 22.93 -5.84 -2.32
C SER A 129 21.53 -6.40 -2.60
N MET A 130 20.65 -6.41 -1.61
CA MET A 130 19.28 -6.90 -1.78
C MET A 130 18.37 -5.91 -2.53
N GLY A 131 18.64 -4.60 -2.41
CA GLY A 131 18.01 -3.58 -3.24
C GLY A 131 18.34 -3.75 -4.72
N ILE A 132 19.61 -4.02 -5.05
CA ILE A 132 20.05 -4.33 -6.42
C ILE A 132 19.33 -5.57 -6.96
N MET A 133 19.30 -6.67 -6.18
CA MET A 133 18.61 -7.90 -6.61
C MET A 133 17.12 -7.68 -6.87
N LEU A 134 16.43 -6.96 -5.99
CA LEU A 134 15.03 -6.61 -6.18
C LEU A 134 14.83 -5.77 -7.45
N LYS A 135 15.72 -4.80 -7.72
CA LYS A 135 15.65 -3.94 -8.91
C LYS A 135 15.85 -4.73 -10.21
N LEU A 136 16.80 -5.67 -10.22
CA LEU A 136 17.00 -6.56 -11.37
C LEU A 136 15.74 -7.39 -11.65
N GLY A 137 15.14 -7.95 -10.60
CA GLY A 137 13.87 -8.66 -10.71
C GLY A 137 12.74 -7.79 -11.25
N ALA A 138 12.60 -6.57 -10.73
CA ALA A 138 11.58 -5.61 -11.17
C ALA A 138 11.75 -5.20 -12.64
N GLU A 139 12.97 -4.84 -13.06
CA GLU A 139 13.24 -4.47 -14.47
C GLU A 139 13.06 -5.64 -15.42
N GLY A 140 13.54 -6.83 -15.04
CA GLY A 140 13.34 -8.05 -15.82
C GLY A 140 11.85 -8.38 -15.99
N SER A 141 11.08 -8.24 -14.91
CA SER A 141 9.64 -8.49 -14.93
C SER A 141 8.87 -7.47 -15.77
N LYS A 142 9.10 -6.17 -15.57
CA LYS A 142 8.50 -5.10 -16.40
C LYS A 142 8.79 -5.32 -17.88
N HIS A 143 10.05 -5.62 -18.19
CA HIS A 143 10.47 -5.93 -19.55
C HIS A 143 9.71 -7.13 -20.13
N PHE A 144 9.57 -8.21 -19.37
CA PHE A 144 8.83 -9.38 -19.81
C PHE A 144 7.35 -9.06 -20.05
N VAL A 145 6.71 -8.34 -19.13
CA VAL A 145 5.31 -7.94 -19.24
C VAL A 145 5.06 -7.06 -20.48
N ASP A 146 5.90 -6.05 -20.71
CA ASP A 146 5.76 -5.13 -21.86
C ASP A 146 5.96 -5.79 -23.22
N ASN A 147 6.75 -6.86 -23.30
CA ASN A 147 7.15 -7.44 -24.59
C ASN A 147 6.47 -8.77 -24.91
N TYR A 148 5.90 -9.44 -23.90
CA TYR A 148 5.39 -10.81 -24.06
C TYR A 148 4.03 -11.07 -23.40
N VAL A 149 3.53 -10.15 -22.55
CA VAL A 149 2.27 -10.36 -21.83
C VAL A 149 1.20 -9.39 -22.31
N LEU A 150 1.47 -8.08 -22.21
CA LEU A 150 0.47 -7.07 -22.56
C LEU A 150 0.14 -7.13 -24.04
N THR A 151 -1.16 -7.04 -24.33
CA THR A 151 -1.66 -6.74 -25.67
C THR A 151 -1.16 -5.36 -26.14
N ASP A 152 -1.14 -5.14 -27.45
CA ASP A 152 -0.68 -3.88 -28.04
C ASP A 152 -1.48 -2.67 -27.54
N GLU A 153 -2.77 -2.85 -27.28
CA GLU A 153 -3.66 -1.80 -26.79
C GLU A 153 -3.27 -1.30 -25.39
N PHE A 154 -3.13 -2.21 -24.42
CA PHE A 154 -2.76 -1.85 -23.04
C PHE A 154 -1.35 -1.30 -22.94
N ARG A 155 -0.44 -1.93 -23.67
CA ARG A 155 0.95 -1.49 -23.74
C ARG A 155 1.08 -0.08 -24.27
N GLU A 156 0.38 0.24 -25.37
CA GLU A 156 0.42 1.57 -25.95
C GLU A 156 -0.27 2.60 -25.05
N ALA A 157 -1.38 2.22 -24.39
CA ALA A 157 -2.06 3.10 -23.44
C ALA A 157 -1.16 3.50 -22.26
N ASP A 158 -0.41 2.56 -21.67
CA ASP A 158 0.56 2.82 -20.59
C ASP A 158 1.81 3.55 -21.09
N LYS A 159 2.42 3.08 -22.18
CA LYS A 159 3.65 3.65 -22.76
C LYS A 159 3.47 5.11 -23.19
N GLU A 160 2.32 5.41 -23.81
CA GLU A 160 2.00 6.79 -24.19
C GLU A 160 1.50 7.62 -23.01
N ASN A 161 1.33 7.06 -21.81
CA ASN A 161 0.84 7.74 -20.61
C ASN A 161 -0.60 8.26 -20.76
N TRP A 162 -1.47 7.50 -21.42
CA TRP A 162 -2.93 7.72 -21.34
C TRP A 162 -3.48 7.19 -20.03
N ILE A 163 -2.99 6.01 -19.65
CA ILE A 163 -3.17 5.42 -18.33
C ILE A 163 -1.80 5.12 -17.74
N HIS A 164 -1.77 4.71 -16.48
CA HIS A 164 -0.64 4.07 -15.85
C HIS A 164 -1.05 2.73 -15.25
N ILE A 165 -0.29 1.69 -15.59
CA ILE A 165 -0.40 0.36 -14.99
C ILE A 165 0.54 0.31 -13.78
N HIS A 166 -0.05 0.28 -12.58
CA HIS A 166 0.71 0.22 -11.33
C HIS A 166 1.29 -1.17 -11.06
N ASP A 167 2.48 -1.18 -10.46
CA ASP A 167 3.19 -2.38 -10.02
C ASP A 167 3.27 -3.45 -11.12
N LYS A 168 3.58 -2.99 -12.35
CA LYS A 168 3.59 -3.81 -13.56
C LYS A 168 4.53 -5.02 -13.43
N ASP A 169 5.63 -4.89 -12.69
CA ASP A 169 6.56 -5.96 -12.29
C ASP A 169 5.92 -7.11 -11.51
N PHE A 170 4.76 -6.91 -10.90
CA PHE A 170 4.05 -7.95 -10.16
C PHE A 170 2.82 -8.50 -10.90
N SER A 171 2.53 -8.03 -12.13
CA SER A 171 1.29 -8.36 -12.87
C SER A 171 1.03 -9.85 -13.05
N LEU A 172 2.07 -10.68 -13.11
CA LEU A 172 1.98 -12.13 -13.30
C LEU A 172 2.06 -12.94 -12.00
N ILE A 173 2.34 -12.27 -10.88
CA ILE A 173 2.79 -12.90 -9.64
C ILE A 173 1.74 -12.71 -8.56
N THR A 174 1.33 -11.48 -8.29
CA THR A 174 0.45 -11.17 -7.15
C THR A 174 -0.37 -9.89 -7.35
N PHE A 175 -1.16 -9.56 -6.32
CA PHE A 175 -2.11 -8.46 -6.21
C PHE A 175 -1.76 -7.54 -5.01
N ASN A 176 -2.55 -6.49 -4.82
CA ASN A 176 -2.12 -5.24 -4.17
C ASN A 176 -2.13 -5.26 -2.63
N CYS A 177 -3.22 -4.83 -1.99
CA CYS A 177 -3.27 -4.55 -0.54
C CYS A 177 -4.22 -5.51 0.20
N CYS A 178 -4.05 -5.68 1.51
CA CYS A 178 -4.96 -6.44 2.37
C CYS A 178 -5.09 -5.83 3.77
N GLN A 179 -6.31 -5.89 4.32
CA GLN A 179 -6.62 -5.73 5.75
C GLN A 179 -6.51 -7.10 6.43
N ILE A 180 -5.64 -7.21 7.43
CA ILE A 180 -5.40 -8.42 8.19
C ILE A 180 -6.24 -8.34 9.46
N ASP A 181 -7.20 -9.27 9.60
CA ASP A 181 -7.93 -9.47 10.85
C ASP A 181 -7.06 -10.30 11.80
N LEU A 182 -6.40 -9.62 12.74
CA LEU A 182 -5.55 -10.27 13.73
C LEU A 182 -6.34 -11.07 14.78
N LEU A 183 -7.60 -10.70 15.06
CA LEU A 183 -8.44 -11.46 15.98
C LEU A 183 -8.69 -12.84 15.38
N LYS A 184 -9.06 -12.91 14.09
CA LYS A 184 -9.19 -14.19 13.37
C LYS A 184 -7.85 -14.95 13.30
N LEU A 185 -6.77 -14.28 12.88
CA LEU A 185 -5.49 -14.92 12.59
C LEU A 185 -4.78 -15.50 13.83
N PHE A 186 -4.91 -14.85 14.98
CA PHE A 186 -4.18 -15.27 16.18
C PHE A 186 -4.83 -16.45 16.91
N HIS A 187 -6.14 -16.63 16.80
CA HIS A 187 -6.83 -17.78 17.39
C HIS A 187 -6.31 -19.11 16.80
N GLY A 188 -5.82 -20.00 17.67
CA GLY A 188 -5.21 -21.26 17.25
C GLY A 188 -3.78 -21.16 16.71
N GLY A 189 -3.27 -19.94 16.50
CA GLY A 189 -1.94 -19.69 15.95
C GLY A 189 -1.86 -19.82 14.42
N PHE A 190 -0.70 -19.51 13.85
CA PHE A 190 -0.51 -19.46 12.39
C PHE A 190 0.93 -19.85 11.99
N SER A 191 1.15 -20.12 10.70
CA SER A 191 2.45 -20.46 10.13
C SER A 191 2.98 -19.39 9.19
N THR A 192 4.29 -19.20 9.21
CA THR A 192 5.03 -18.35 8.26
C THR A 192 5.77 -19.16 7.20
N GLY A 193 5.41 -20.45 7.03
CA GLY A 193 5.97 -21.36 6.04
C GLY A 193 7.00 -22.37 6.59
N HIS A 194 7.84 -21.97 7.56
CA HIS A 194 8.88 -22.86 8.13
C HIS A 194 8.66 -23.25 9.60
N GLY A 195 7.57 -22.81 10.21
CA GLY A 195 7.22 -23.14 11.59
C GLY A 195 5.79 -22.74 11.92
N PHE A 196 5.17 -23.46 12.84
CA PHE A 196 3.83 -23.16 13.35
C PHE A 196 3.94 -22.41 14.67
N LEU A 197 3.44 -21.18 14.69
CA LEU A 197 3.39 -20.32 15.87
C LEU A 197 2.13 -20.67 16.65
N ARG A 198 2.25 -20.75 17.97
CA ARG A 198 1.09 -20.95 18.86
C ARG A 198 0.32 -19.63 19.00
N GLU A 199 -0.93 -19.74 19.41
CA GLU A 199 -1.72 -18.57 19.82
C GLU A 199 -0.93 -17.71 20.84
N PRO A 200 -0.81 -16.39 20.61
CA PRO A 200 -0.09 -15.52 21.53
C PRO A 200 -0.78 -15.44 22.89
N ASN A 201 0.03 -15.36 23.95
CA ASN A 201 -0.41 -15.43 25.35
C ASN A 201 -0.03 -14.21 26.21
N SER A 202 0.49 -13.14 25.60
CA SER A 202 0.77 -11.85 26.27
C SER A 202 0.77 -10.71 25.26
N ILE A 203 0.63 -9.47 25.71
CA ILE A 203 0.65 -8.29 24.83
C ILE A 203 1.95 -8.17 24.03
N ARG A 204 3.10 -8.51 24.65
CA ARG A 204 4.39 -8.55 23.94
C ARG A 204 4.38 -9.55 22.78
N ALA A 205 3.76 -10.72 22.97
CA ALA A 205 3.62 -11.71 21.90
C ALA A 205 2.65 -11.23 20.81
N TYR A 206 1.49 -10.66 21.18
CA TYR A 206 0.54 -10.08 20.22
C TYR A 206 1.20 -9.01 19.35
N ALA A 207 1.92 -8.06 19.95
CA ALA A 207 2.61 -6.99 19.25
C ALA A 207 3.70 -7.53 18.30
N SER A 208 4.52 -8.47 18.77
CA SER A 208 5.57 -9.08 17.94
C SER A 208 4.99 -9.90 16.78
N LEU A 209 3.93 -10.69 17.02
CA LEU A 209 3.29 -11.49 15.98
C LEU A 209 2.52 -10.62 14.98
N ALA A 210 2.04 -9.44 15.37
CA ALA A 210 1.42 -8.48 14.45
C ALA A 210 2.43 -7.99 13.39
N CYS A 211 3.66 -7.69 13.83
CA CYS A 211 4.75 -7.34 12.91
C CYS A 211 5.10 -8.51 11.97
N ILE A 212 5.15 -9.75 12.49
CA ILE A 212 5.42 -10.94 11.70
C ILE A 212 4.30 -11.22 10.69
N ALA A 213 3.04 -11.02 11.08
CA ALA A 213 1.90 -11.21 10.19
C ALA A 213 1.95 -10.24 9.00
N ILE A 214 2.17 -8.94 9.25
CA ILE A 214 2.36 -7.95 8.18
C ILE A 214 3.56 -8.30 7.30
N GLN A 215 4.71 -8.63 7.90
CA GLN A 215 5.92 -8.98 7.15
C GLN A 215 5.70 -10.21 6.25
N SER A 216 5.01 -11.23 6.76
CA SER A 216 4.73 -12.46 6.03
C SER A 216 3.76 -12.18 4.88
N ASN A 217 2.70 -11.41 5.13
CA ASN A 217 1.73 -11.05 4.09
C ASN A 217 2.35 -10.16 2.99
N GLN A 218 3.29 -9.27 3.35
CA GLN A 218 4.03 -8.43 2.42
C GLN A 218 4.92 -9.24 1.44
N ASN A 219 5.27 -10.48 1.77
CA ASN A 219 5.99 -11.36 0.85
C ASN A 219 5.06 -12.01 -0.18
N ASP A 220 3.77 -12.15 0.15
CA ASP A 220 2.75 -12.68 -0.76
C ASP A 220 2.11 -11.58 -1.63
N MET A 221 2.21 -10.30 -1.25
CA MET A 221 1.53 -9.17 -1.90
C MET A 221 2.43 -7.96 -2.20
N PHE A 222 2.11 -7.15 -3.21
CA PHE A 222 2.96 -6.01 -3.58
C PHE A 222 2.61 -4.67 -2.91
N GLY A 223 1.38 -4.51 -2.41
CA GLY A 223 0.86 -3.25 -1.87
C GLY A 223 1.01 -3.10 -0.36
N GLY A 224 0.26 -2.13 0.18
CA GLY A 224 0.18 -1.85 1.61
C GLY A 224 -0.58 -2.93 2.39
N GLN A 225 -0.02 -3.32 3.53
CA GLN A 225 -0.61 -4.27 4.47
C GLN A 225 -1.12 -3.51 5.70
N SER A 226 -2.28 -3.89 6.20
CA SER A 226 -2.93 -3.13 7.26
C SER A 226 -3.58 -4.00 8.30
N ILE A 227 -3.69 -3.51 9.52
CA ILE A 227 -4.51 -4.10 10.58
C ILE A 227 -5.74 -3.21 10.74
N ASN A 228 -6.94 -3.79 10.59
CA ASN A 228 -8.20 -3.03 10.55
C ASN A 228 -8.72 -2.65 11.94
N ALA A 229 -8.44 -3.47 12.96
CA ALA A 229 -8.93 -3.30 14.33
C ALA A 229 -7.81 -3.56 15.35
N PHE A 230 -6.79 -2.70 15.31
CA PHE A 230 -5.55 -2.90 16.08
C PHE A 230 -5.78 -2.85 17.60
N ASP A 231 -6.57 -1.91 18.07
CA ASP A 231 -6.94 -1.76 19.48
C ASP A 231 -7.69 -2.98 20.02
N TYR A 232 -8.68 -3.49 19.29
CA TYR A 232 -9.39 -4.72 19.67
C TYR A 232 -8.47 -5.94 19.74
N ALA A 233 -7.58 -6.12 18.76
CA ALA A 233 -6.64 -7.23 18.74
C ALA A 233 -5.64 -7.14 19.92
N MET A 234 -5.09 -5.95 20.19
CA MET A 234 -4.18 -5.74 21.31
C MET A 234 -4.88 -5.89 22.66
N ALA A 235 -6.15 -5.54 22.77
CA ALA A 235 -6.94 -5.69 23.99
C ALA A 235 -6.98 -7.15 24.48
N GLU A 236 -7.05 -8.14 23.58
CA GLU A 236 -6.94 -9.56 23.99
C GLU A 236 -5.57 -9.90 24.60
N GLY A 237 -4.49 -9.40 24.00
CA GLY A 237 -3.13 -9.57 24.51
C GLY A 237 -2.96 -8.95 25.88
N ILE A 238 -3.51 -7.75 26.07
CA ILE A 238 -3.51 -7.03 27.36
C ILE A 238 -4.31 -7.82 28.41
N ARG A 239 -5.50 -8.33 28.07
CA ARG A 239 -6.29 -9.18 29.00
C ARG A 239 -5.49 -10.39 29.45
N LYS A 240 -4.81 -11.08 28.53
CA LYS A 240 -3.98 -12.25 28.88
C LYS A 240 -2.77 -11.86 29.76
N SER A 241 -2.11 -10.75 29.46
CA SER A 241 -1.02 -10.19 30.29
C SER A 241 -1.50 -9.80 31.68
N PHE A 242 -2.63 -9.10 31.79
CA PHE A 242 -3.21 -8.71 33.08
C PHE A 242 -3.56 -9.92 33.95
N ARG A 243 -4.20 -10.95 33.37
CA ARG A 243 -4.49 -12.20 34.10
C ARG A 243 -3.22 -12.84 34.65
N LYS A 244 -2.13 -12.82 33.88
CA LYS A 244 -0.83 -13.32 34.33
C LYS A 244 -0.26 -12.46 35.47
N ALA A 245 -0.31 -11.14 35.34
CA ALA A 245 0.15 -10.19 36.36
C ALA A 245 -0.59 -10.38 37.69
N VAL A 246 -1.91 -10.53 37.67
CA VAL A 246 -2.71 -10.81 38.89
C VAL A 246 -2.23 -12.09 39.59
N ILE A 247 -1.96 -13.16 38.84
CA ILE A 247 -1.47 -14.43 39.42
C ILE A 247 -0.06 -14.24 39.99
N ASP A 248 0.83 -13.61 39.24
CA ASP A 248 2.24 -13.42 39.63
C ASP A 248 2.35 -12.52 40.87
N GLU A 249 1.57 -11.43 40.94
CA GLU A 249 1.52 -10.55 42.11
C GLU A 249 0.86 -11.21 43.32
N ALA A 250 -0.21 -12.00 43.12
CA ALA A 250 -0.82 -12.78 44.20
C ALA A 250 0.17 -13.80 44.80
N TYR A 251 0.93 -14.48 43.94
CA TYR A 251 1.96 -15.43 44.38
C TYR A 251 3.05 -14.72 45.19
N LYS A 252 3.62 -13.63 44.66
CA LYS A 252 4.66 -12.85 45.35
C LYS A 252 4.14 -12.38 46.70
N ALA A 253 2.97 -11.75 46.74
CA ALA A 253 2.37 -11.25 47.96
C ALA A 253 2.17 -12.36 49.01
N LEU A 254 1.56 -13.49 48.64
CA LEU A 254 1.35 -14.59 49.58
C LEU A 254 2.65 -15.25 50.01
N ARG A 255 3.64 -15.36 49.13
CA ARG A 255 4.96 -15.88 49.48
C ARG A 255 5.68 -14.99 50.48
N TYR A 256 5.51 -13.67 50.40
CA TYR A 256 6.00 -12.75 51.42
C TYR A 256 5.27 -12.90 52.76
N GLN A 257 3.96 -13.14 52.76
CA GLN A 257 3.16 -13.25 53.98
C GLN A 257 3.31 -14.61 54.68
N LEU A 258 3.34 -15.72 53.93
CA LEU A 258 3.26 -17.09 54.45
C LEU A 258 4.59 -17.87 54.31
N ALA A 259 5.64 -17.23 53.77
CA ALA A 259 6.97 -17.79 53.56
C ALA A 259 6.96 -19.15 52.83
N GLN A 260 7.54 -20.20 53.41
CA GLN A 260 7.67 -21.53 52.79
C GLN A 260 6.33 -22.27 52.64
N SER A 261 5.23 -21.74 53.20
CA SER A 261 3.91 -22.39 53.17
C SER A 261 3.24 -22.37 51.78
N VAL A 262 3.65 -21.47 50.87
CA VAL A 262 2.97 -21.24 49.58
C VAL A 262 3.27 -22.31 48.52
N GLY A 263 4.22 -23.20 48.77
CA GLY A 263 4.64 -24.21 47.80
C GLY A 263 5.43 -23.61 46.63
N SER A 264 5.56 -24.35 45.53
CA SER A 264 6.19 -23.85 44.31
C SER A 264 5.28 -22.89 43.53
N GLU A 265 5.87 -22.07 42.66
CA GLU A 265 5.12 -21.13 41.82
C GLU A 265 4.12 -21.85 40.90
N ASP A 266 4.50 -22.99 40.34
CA ASP A 266 3.64 -23.75 39.44
C ASP A 266 2.43 -24.36 40.17
N GLU A 267 2.64 -24.89 41.39
CA GLU A 267 1.55 -25.38 42.24
C GLU A 267 0.59 -24.25 42.61
N PHE A 268 1.12 -23.10 43.03
CA PHE A 268 0.30 -21.91 43.31
C PHE A 268 -0.52 -21.50 42.10
N LYS A 269 0.11 -21.39 40.92
CA LYS A 269 -0.56 -20.99 39.67
C LYS A 269 -1.70 -21.93 39.31
N GLN A 270 -1.54 -23.23 39.54
CA GLN A 270 -2.59 -24.21 39.28
C GLN A 270 -3.77 -24.05 40.23
N GLU A 271 -3.53 -23.89 41.53
CA GLU A 271 -4.61 -23.72 42.51
C GLU A 271 -5.31 -22.36 42.38
N PHE A 272 -4.56 -21.27 42.23
CA PHE A 272 -5.11 -19.92 42.09
C PHE A 272 -6.02 -19.81 40.87
N LYS A 273 -5.65 -20.41 39.73
CA LYS A 273 -6.48 -20.42 38.52
C LYS A 273 -7.82 -21.14 38.70
N LYS A 274 -7.94 -22.10 39.63
CA LYS A 274 -9.21 -22.80 39.89
C LYS A 274 -10.22 -21.93 40.64
N VAL A 275 -9.73 -21.00 41.47
CA VAL A 275 -10.55 -20.17 42.35
C VAL A 275 -10.72 -18.74 41.84
N MET A 276 -9.84 -18.27 40.96
CA MET A 276 -9.87 -16.92 40.41
C MET A 276 -10.96 -16.77 39.35
N ASP A 277 -11.92 -15.88 39.60
CA ASP A 277 -12.88 -15.45 38.61
C ASP A 277 -12.28 -14.32 37.77
N PHE A 278 -11.64 -14.71 36.66
CA PHE A 278 -11.11 -13.74 35.73
C PHE A 278 -12.18 -12.95 35.01
N ASP A 279 -13.44 -13.39 34.93
CA ASP A 279 -14.47 -12.59 34.25
C ASP A 279 -14.91 -11.38 35.06
N SER A 280 -14.84 -11.48 36.38
CA SER A 280 -15.06 -10.36 37.31
C SER A 280 -13.80 -9.52 37.58
N CYS A 281 -12.61 -9.98 37.18
CA CYS A 281 -11.34 -9.28 37.38
C CYS A 281 -10.74 -8.81 36.04
N ARG A 282 -10.87 -7.50 35.78
CA ARG A 282 -10.40 -6.83 34.56
C ARG A 282 -9.49 -5.68 34.93
N TYR A 283 -8.64 -5.28 33.98
CA TYR A 283 -7.85 -4.07 34.10
C TYR A 283 -8.78 -2.84 34.15
N THR A 284 -8.42 -1.86 34.98
CA THR A 284 -9.05 -0.54 34.99
C THR A 284 -7.98 0.54 34.92
N GLU A 285 -8.33 1.71 34.38
CA GLU A 285 -7.37 2.81 34.23
C GLU A 285 -7.19 3.58 35.54
N SER A 286 -8.21 3.58 36.39
CA SER A 286 -8.16 4.17 37.72
C SER A 286 -8.56 3.16 38.78
N MET A 287 -7.98 3.33 39.99
CA MET A 287 -8.41 2.62 41.19
C MET A 287 -9.74 3.15 41.73
N GLU A 288 -10.18 4.32 41.26
CA GLU A 288 -11.47 4.93 41.60
C GLU A 288 -12.63 4.39 40.75
N ASP A 289 -12.33 3.65 39.67
CA ASP A 289 -13.35 3.06 38.80
C ASP A 289 -14.16 2.00 39.55
N GLU A 290 -15.48 1.95 39.33
CA GLU A 290 -16.34 0.92 39.94
C GLU A 290 -15.88 -0.51 39.60
N GLY A 291 -15.25 -0.68 38.44
CA GLY A 291 -14.63 -1.93 38.02
C GLY A 291 -13.45 -2.35 38.88
N ALA A 292 -12.69 -1.40 39.45
CA ALA A 292 -11.51 -1.69 40.26
C ALA A 292 -11.90 -2.40 41.55
N GLN A 293 -12.91 -1.89 42.26
CA GLN A 293 -13.40 -2.53 43.49
C GLN A 293 -13.94 -3.95 43.20
N ARG A 294 -14.66 -4.12 42.08
CA ARG A 294 -15.13 -5.45 41.65
C ARG A 294 -13.98 -6.42 41.41
N SER A 295 -12.92 -5.97 40.73
CA SER A 295 -11.73 -6.78 40.49
C SER A 295 -10.99 -7.11 41.80
N ILE A 296 -10.87 -6.14 42.72
CA ILE A 296 -10.28 -6.34 44.05
C ILE A 296 -11.07 -7.38 44.85
N ASP A 297 -12.41 -7.30 44.84
CA ASP A 297 -13.27 -8.26 45.51
C ASP A 297 -13.14 -9.68 44.93
N ALA A 298 -12.97 -9.79 43.60
CA ALA A 298 -12.71 -11.06 42.93
C ALA A 298 -11.36 -11.66 43.38
N VAL A 299 -10.29 -10.85 43.42
CA VAL A 299 -8.97 -11.27 43.93
C VAL A 299 -9.07 -11.67 45.41
N LYS A 300 -9.80 -10.89 46.22
CA LYS A 300 -10.03 -11.18 47.64
C LYS A 300 -10.69 -12.53 47.86
N LYS A 301 -11.74 -12.82 47.09
CA LYS A 301 -12.45 -14.10 47.16
C LYS A 301 -11.52 -15.28 46.81
N ALA A 302 -10.72 -15.13 45.77
CA ALA A 302 -9.75 -16.14 45.34
C ALA A 302 -8.67 -16.39 46.41
N VAL A 303 -8.06 -15.31 46.92
CA VAL A 303 -7.03 -15.39 47.97
C VAL A 303 -7.61 -15.98 49.26
N ALA A 304 -8.80 -15.57 49.68
CA ALA A 304 -9.47 -16.11 50.87
C ALA A 304 -9.74 -17.62 50.76
N SER A 305 -10.17 -18.10 49.57
CA SER A 305 -10.37 -19.54 49.33
C SER A 305 -9.05 -20.30 49.42
N LEU A 306 -7.95 -19.81 48.82
CA LEU A 306 -6.64 -20.46 48.97
C LEU A 306 -6.16 -20.52 50.42
N LEU A 307 -6.29 -19.40 51.15
CA LEU A 307 -5.91 -19.33 52.56
C LEU A 307 -6.66 -20.35 53.41
N THR A 308 -7.95 -20.54 53.13
CA THR A 308 -8.82 -21.45 53.90
C THR A 308 -8.63 -22.91 53.47
N ASP A 309 -8.71 -23.18 52.17
CA ASP A 309 -8.88 -24.52 51.60
C ASP A 309 -7.54 -25.22 51.32
N VAL A 310 -6.48 -24.44 51.06
CA VAL A 310 -5.17 -24.97 50.65
C VAL A 310 -4.13 -24.76 51.75
N TYR A 311 -4.01 -23.53 52.25
CA TYR A 311 -2.93 -23.18 53.19
C TYR A 311 -3.32 -23.31 54.66
N HIS A 312 -4.63 -23.36 54.95
CA HIS A 312 -5.19 -23.40 56.30
C HIS A 312 -4.61 -22.32 57.24
N GLN A 313 -4.50 -21.09 56.73
CA GLN A 313 -3.98 -19.92 57.45
C GLN A 313 -4.91 -18.71 57.31
N GLU A 314 -4.79 -17.76 58.24
CA GLU A 314 -5.52 -16.48 58.19
C GLU A 314 -4.53 -15.31 58.04
N LEU A 315 -4.94 -14.25 57.34
CA LEU A 315 -4.18 -13.02 57.18
C LEU A 315 -4.95 -11.84 57.78
N THR A 316 -4.31 -11.09 58.68
CA THR A 316 -4.93 -9.94 59.38
C THR A 316 -5.17 -8.73 58.48
N ASP A 317 -4.38 -8.57 57.42
CA ASP A 317 -4.40 -7.40 56.51
C ASP A 317 -4.90 -7.76 55.10
N LEU A 318 -5.79 -8.75 54.96
CA LEU A 318 -6.19 -9.29 53.66
C LEU A 318 -6.63 -8.21 52.68
N GLU A 319 -7.44 -7.24 53.12
CA GLU A 319 -7.95 -6.14 52.27
C GLU A 319 -6.82 -5.30 51.65
N ARG A 320 -5.84 -4.94 52.46
CA ARG A 320 -4.68 -4.17 52.01
C ARG A 320 -3.85 -4.98 51.02
N ILE A 321 -3.67 -6.28 51.30
CA ILE A 321 -2.86 -7.18 50.46
C ILE A 321 -3.51 -7.34 49.08
N VAL A 322 -4.82 -7.59 49.01
CA VAL A 322 -5.53 -7.80 47.74
C VAL A 322 -5.61 -6.52 46.91
N THR A 323 -5.74 -5.37 47.57
CA THR A 323 -5.69 -4.05 46.91
C THR A 323 -4.32 -3.83 46.27
N VAL A 324 -3.24 -4.13 47.00
CA VAL A 324 -1.87 -4.00 46.48
C VAL A 324 -1.61 -5.00 45.34
N ILE A 325 -2.08 -6.24 45.44
CA ILE A 325 -1.97 -7.23 44.35
C ILE A 325 -2.61 -6.68 43.07
N TYR A 326 -3.84 -6.19 43.16
CA TYR A 326 -4.56 -5.65 42.01
C TYR A 326 -3.86 -4.41 41.43
N GLN A 327 -3.43 -3.48 42.30
CA GLN A 327 -2.74 -2.27 41.88
C GLN A 327 -1.44 -2.59 41.13
N LEU A 328 -0.58 -3.44 41.71
CA LEU A 328 0.68 -3.85 41.09
C LEU A 328 0.44 -4.59 39.77
N ALA A 329 -0.60 -5.43 39.68
CA ALA A 329 -0.96 -6.10 38.43
C ALA A 329 -1.40 -5.10 37.33
N CYS A 330 -2.07 -4.00 37.70
CA CYS A 330 -2.41 -2.92 36.77
C CYS A 330 -1.16 -2.16 36.33
N GLU A 331 -0.24 -1.84 37.25
CA GLU A 331 1.03 -1.17 36.93
C GLU A 331 1.90 -2.04 36.00
N ASP A 332 2.01 -3.34 36.27
CA ASP A 332 2.77 -4.30 35.47
C ASP A 332 2.23 -4.43 34.04
N VAL A 333 0.90 -4.49 33.84
CA VAL A 333 0.33 -4.61 32.49
C VAL A 333 0.46 -3.32 31.70
N VAL A 334 0.40 -2.15 32.36
CA VAL A 334 0.65 -0.85 31.72
C VAL A 334 2.09 -0.80 31.19
N GLU A 335 3.07 -1.14 32.03
CA GLU A 335 4.48 -1.16 31.63
C GLU A 335 4.76 -2.21 30.53
N GLU A 336 4.22 -3.43 30.66
CA GLU A 336 4.39 -4.45 29.61
C GLU A 336 3.80 -3.98 28.27
N THR A 337 2.65 -3.32 28.31
CA THR A 337 1.99 -2.78 27.10
C THR A 337 2.80 -1.65 26.50
N HIS A 338 3.32 -0.73 27.31
CA HIS A 338 4.18 0.36 26.84
C HIS A 338 5.40 -0.19 26.08
N GLN A 339 6.14 -1.10 26.72
CA GLN A 339 7.32 -1.75 26.12
C GLN A 339 6.97 -2.54 24.85
N ALA A 340 5.79 -3.19 24.81
CA ALA A 340 5.32 -3.90 23.63
C ALA A 340 5.03 -2.96 22.46
N MET A 341 4.41 -1.80 22.71
CA MET A 341 4.12 -0.80 21.67
C MET A 341 5.39 -0.11 21.16
N GLU A 342 6.36 0.21 22.03
CA GLU A 342 7.67 0.71 21.60
C GLU A 342 8.39 -0.29 20.70
N ALA A 343 8.43 -1.56 21.10
CA ALA A 343 9.02 -2.62 20.30
C ALA A 343 8.30 -2.79 18.95
N LEU A 344 6.97 -2.66 18.92
CA LEU A 344 6.17 -2.72 17.71
C LEU A 344 6.52 -1.60 16.73
N ILE A 345 6.59 -0.35 17.20
CA ILE A 345 6.98 0.80 16.37
C ILE A 345 8.40 0.63 15.84
N HIS A 346 9.35 0.20 16.68
CA HIS A 346 10.72 -0.09 16.23
C HIS A 346 10.76 -1.18 15.16
N ASN A 347 10.04 -2.28 15.39
CA ASN A 347 9.98 -3.40 14.46
C ASN A 347 9.41 -2.99 13.09
N PHE A 348 8.34 -2.20 13.05
CA PHE A 348 7.78 -1.73 11.78
C PHE A 348 8.69 -0.78 10.99
N ASN A 349 9.74 -0.20 11.60
CA ASN A 349 10.72 0.63 10.91
C ASN A 349 12.05 -0.08 10.63
N THR A 350 12.24 -1.31 11.12
CA THR A 350 13.54 -2.02 11.06
C THR A 350 13.45 -3.44 10.51
N LEU A 351 12.28 -4.07 10.57
CA LEU A 351 12.02 -5.34 9.90
C LEU A 351 11.95 -5.12 8.40
N HIS A 352 12.61 -5.99 7.64
CA HIS A 352 12.59 -5.94 6.18
C HIS A 352 11.81 -7.13 5.61
N SER A 353 11.11 -6.91 4.51
CA SER A 353 10.42 -7.88 3.66
C SER A 353 11.12 -7.97 2.29
N ARG A 354 10.58 -8.79 1.36
CA ARG A 354 11.05 -8.87 -0.04
C ARG A 354 12.55 -9.05 -0.16
N ALA A 355 13.00 -10.22 0.25
CA ALA A 355 14.41 -10.57 0.29
C ALA A 355 15.27 -9.59 1.13
N GLY A 356 14.68 -8.92 2.12
CA GLY A 356 15.39 -8.03 3.04
C GLY A 356 15.70 -6.65 2.47
N ALA A 357 15.05 -6.25 1.37
CA ALA A 357 15.37 -5.00 0.67
C ALA A 357 14.46 -3.81 1.06
N GLN A 358 13.32 -4.08 1.70
CA GLN A 358 12.28 -3.07 1.90
C GLN A 358 11.59 -3.23 3.25
N VAL A 359 11.43 -2.14 4.00
CA VAL A 359 10.56 -2.11 5.18
C VAL A 359 9.09 -2.32 4.75
N PRO A 360 8.32 -3.22 5.40
CA PRO A 360 6.92 -3.47 5.03
C PRO A 360 6.10 -2.18 4.99
N PHE A 361 5.33 -2.03 3.92
CA PHE A 361 4.41 -0.91 3.80
C PHE A 361 3.19 -1.18 4.69
N SER A 362 3.28 -0.72 5.94
CA SER A 362 2.38 -1.11 7.01
C SER A 362 1.48 0.03 7.47
N SER A 363 0.27 -0.31 7.92
CA SER A 363 -0.68 0.62 8.54
C SER A 363 -1.46 -0.05 9.66
N ILE A 364 -1.89 0.73 10.66
CA ILE A 364 -2.74 0.27 11.76
C ILE A 364 -3.92 1.24 11.93
N ASN A 365 -5.12 0.69 12.08
CA ASN A 365 -6.36 1.44 12.31
C ASN A 365 -6.87 1.14 13.72
N TYR A 366 -7.20 2.18 14.49
CA TYR A 366 -7.58 2.07 15.90
C TYR A 366 -8.38 3.30 16.39
N GLY A 367 -8.94 3.22 17.59
CA GLY A 367 -9.60 4.33 18.30
C GLY A 367 -11.05 4.04 18.68
N MET A 368 -11.55 2.84 18.35
CA MET A 368 -12.96 2.47 18.45
C MET A 368 -13.28 1.56 19.63
N ASP A 369 -12.31 0.84 20.18
CA ASP A 369 -12.52 0.01 21.38
C ASP A 369 -12.58 0.90 22.63
N THR A 370 -13.71 0.85 23.35
CA THR A 370 -13.94 1.62 24.59
C THR A 370 -13.66 0.81 25.85
N SER A 371 -13.21 -0.45 25.73
CA SER A 371 -12.78 -1.24 26.87
C SER A 371 -11.49 -0.65 27.48
N PRO A 372 -11.25 -0.81 28.79
CA PRO A 372 -10.02 -0.34 29.43
C PRO A 372 -8.76 -0.89 28.74
N GLU A 373 -8.79 -2.14 28.26
CA GLU A 373 -7.66 -2.74 27.56
C GLU A 373 -7.45 -2.16 26.17
N GLY A 374 -8.51 -1.93 25.39
CA GLY A 374 -8.42 -1.26 24.09
C GLY A 374 -7.91 0.17 24.22
N ARG A 375 -8.41 0.91 25.22
CA ARG A 375 -7.95 2.26 25.57
C ARG A 375 -6.47 2.27 25.96
N LEU A 376 -6.01 1.30 26.75
CA LEU A 376 -4.59 1.14 27.08
C LEU A 376 -3.75 0.90 25.82
N ALA A 377 -4.19 0.03 24.89
CA ALA A 377 -3.48 -0.19 23.63
C ALA A 377 -3.34 1.11 22.80
N VAL A 378 -4.43 1.87 22.66
CA VAL A 378 -4.45 3.15 21.94
C VAL A 378 -3.53 4.18 22.61
N ARG A 379 -3.63 4.32 23.93
CA ARG A 379 -2.79 5.26 24.70
C ARG A 379 -1.31 4.94 24.53
N GLU A 380 -0.93 3.67 24.67
CA GLU A 380 0.48 3.29 24.63
C GLU A 380 1.07 3.30 23.22
N VAL A 381 0.29 3.01 22.16
CA VAL A 381 0.79 3.20 20.79
C VAL A 381 0.96 4.70 20.47
N LEU A 382 0.06 5.57 20.95
CA LEU A 382 0.22 7.02 20.83
C LEU A 382 1.44 7.53 21.61
N ASN A 383 1.70 6.99 22.80
CA ASN A 383 2.91 7.29 23.59
C ASN A 383 4.18 6.86 22.86
N ALA A 384 4.22 5.66 22.29
CA ALA A 384 5.36 5.17 21.52
C ALA A 384 5.65 6.07 20.29
N ILE A 385 4.60 6.45 19.54
CA ILE A 385 4.74 7.39 18.41
C ILE A 385 5.23 8.76 18.89
N TRP A 386 4.68 9.27 20.00
CA TRP A 386 5.07 10.54 20.60
C TRP A 386 6.56 10.58 20.97
N SER A 387 7.05 9.51 21.60
CA SER A 387 8.46 9.32 21.94
C SER A 387 9.32 9.32 20.69
N GLY A 388 8.85 8.65 19.63
CA GLY A 388 9.58 8.50 18.37
C GLY A 388 10.53 7.29 18.42
N LEU A 389 11.36 7.13 17.38
CA LEU A 389 12.37 6.07 17.35
C LEU A 389 13.56 6.42 18.28
N GLY A 390 14.55 5.54 18.38
CA GLY A 390 15.64 5.64 19.35
C GLY A 390 16.38 6.98 19.46
N ASN A 391 16.48 7.78 18.38
CA ASN A 391 17.06 9.13 18.42
C ASN A 391 16.01 10.23 18.25
N GLY A 392 14.77 9.94 18.65
CA GLY A 392 13.62 10.83 18.60
C GLY A 392 13.04 11.03 17.20
N GLU A 393 13.34 10.20 16.20
CA GLU A 393 12.76 10.31 14.86
C GLU A 393 11.24 10.17 14.86
N THR A 394 10.59 10.86 13.94
CA THR A 394 9.21 10.53 13.58
C THR A 394 9.19 9.17 12.88
N PRO A 395 8.46 8.17 13.41
CA PRO A 395 8.29 6.89 12.74
C PRO A 395 7.44 7.09 11.47
N ILE A 396 7.91 6.55 10.35
CA ILE A 396 7.15 6.57 9.08
C ILE A 396 6.14 5.42 9.07
N PHE A 397 6.55 4.26 9.59
CA PHE A 397 5.72 3.07 9.69
C PHE A 397 5.47 2.65 11.14
N PRO A 398 4.38 1.93 11.43
CA PRO A 398 3.23 1.78 10.55
C PRO A 398 2.55 3.13 10.36
N ILE A 399 1.91 3.36 9.21
CA ILE A 399 1.02 4.52 9.06
C ILE A 399 -0.08 4.35 10.10
N SER A 400 -0.13 5.31 11.01
CA SER A 400 -1.01 5.29 12.17
C SER A 400 -2.29 6.04 11.84
N VAL A 401 -3.43 5.37 12.00
CA VAL A 401 -4.75 5.86 11.56
C VAL A 401 -5.73 5.81 12.71
N PHE A 402 -6.13 6.98 13.21
CA PHE A 402 -7.11 7.15 14.26
C PHE A 402 -8.53 7.25 13.66
N GLN A 403 -9.43 6.36 14.07
CA GLN A 403 -10.82 6.32 13.62
C GLN A 403 -11.68 7.22 14.50
N LEU A 404 -12.29 8.25 13.91
CA LEU A 404 -13.12 9.25 14.60
C LEU A 404 -14.59 8.87 14.54
N LYS A 405 -15.25 8.90 15.70
CA LYS A 405 -16.69 8.67 15.82
C LYS A 405 -17.30 9.38 17.04
N ALA A 406 -18.40 10.09 16.83
CA ALA A 406 -19.28 10.60 17.87
C ALA A 406 -19.98 9.48 18.63
N GLY A 407 -20.01 9.61 19.95
CA GLY A 407 -20.42 8.54 20.88
C GLY A 407 -19.26 7.61 21.27
N VAL A 408 -18.05 7.82 20.73
CA VAL A 408 -16.87 7.01 21.02
C VAL A 408 -15.69 7.87 21.41
N ASN A 409 -15.26 8.84 20.58
CA ASN A 409 -14.06 9.65 20.83
C ASN A 409 -14.15 11.11 20.37
N TYR A 410 -15.29 11.58 19.88
CA TYR A 410 -15.38 12.91 19.25
C TYR A 410 -15.86 14.01 20.20
N ASN A 411 -16.83 13.72 21.05
CA ASN A 411 -17.43 14.70 21.97
C ASN A 411 -16.82 14.60 23.38
N PRO A 412 -16.83 15.68 24.18
CA PRO A 412 -16.25 15.68 25.53
C PRO A 412 -16.77 14.60 26.49
N GLU A 413 -18.02 14.17 26.32
CA GLU A 413 -18.68 13.12 27.07
C GLU A 413 -18.38 11.70 26.56
N ASP A 414 -17.75 11.59 25.38
CA ASP A 414 -17.45 10.30 24.78
C ASP A 414 -16.32 9.60 25.55
N PRO A 415 -16.37 8.26 25.70
CA PRO A 415 -15.45 7.51 26.54
C PRO A 415 -13.98 7.66 26.15
N ASN A 416 -13.68 7.82 24.85
CA ASN A 416 -12.32 7.92 24.30
C ASN A 416 -11.95 9.35 23.87
N TYR A 417 -12.64 10.38 24.38
CA TYR A 417 -12.35 11.77 24.03
C TYR A 417 -10.93 12.22 24.42
N ASP A 418 -10.45 11.75 25.56
CA ASP A 418 -9.08 11.96 26.03
C ASP A 418 -8.03 11.42 25.03
N LEU A 419 -8.29 10.25 24.44
CA LEU A 419 -7.44 9.63 23.44
C LEU A 419 -7.48 10.39 22.11
N PHE A 420 -8.62 10.99 21.74
CA PHE A 420 -8.69 11.90 20.59
C PHE A 420 -7.81 13.14 20.79
N LEU A 421 -7.87 13.78 21.96
CA LEU A 421 -6.99 14.91 22.29
C LEU A 421 -5.52 14.51 22.26
N GLN A 422 -5.19 13.31 22.76
CA GLN A 422 -3.84 12.75 22.67
C GLN A 422 -3.42 12.50 21.21
N ALA A 423 -4.31 11.96 20.37
CA ALA A 423 -4.06 11.75 18.95
C ALA A 423 -3.76 13.06 18.21
N CYS A 424 -4.56 14.12 18.45
CA CYS A 424 -4.28 15.46 17.92
C CYS A 424 -2.91 15.98 18.39
N LYS A 425 -2.59 15.82 19.68
CA LYS A 425 -1.30 16.24 20.24
C LYS A 425 -0.13 15.48 19.60
N THR A 426 -0.27 14.17 19.41
CA THR A 426 0.76 13.34 18.78
C THR A 426 0.96 13.70 17.32
N SER A 427 -0.13 13.87 16.56
CA SER A 427 -0.07 14.28 15.14
C SER A 427 0.53 15.68 14.97
N ALA A 428 0.20 16.62 15.85
CA ALA A 428 0.81 17.95 15.88
C ALA A 428 2.35 17.93 16.08
N LYS A 429 2.91 16.86 16.67
CA LYS A 429 4.37 16.69 16.85
C LYS A 429 5.01 15.78 15.79
N ARG A 430 4.28 14.78 15.31
CA ARG A 430 4.82 13.62 14.58
C ARG A 430 4.14 13.35 13.23
N LEU A 431 3.30 14.25 12.73
CA LEU A 431 2.46 14.09 11.52
C LEU A 431 1.38 12.99 11.62
N PHE A 432 1.62 11.96 12.41
CA PHE A 432 0.71 10.84 12.65
C PHE A 432 0.15 10.87 14.09
N PRO A 433 -1.08 10.38 14.33
CA PRO A 433 -1.94 9.68 13.38
C PRO A 433 -2.60 10.58 12.31
N ASN A 434 -2.99 9.95 11.20
CA ASN A 434 -4.01 10.45 10.27
C ASN A 434 -5.40 10.10 10.81
N PHE A 435 -6.46 10.70 10.27
CA PHE A 435 -7.82 10.55 10.81
C PHE A 435 -8.82 10.03 9.78
N VAL A 436 -9.53 8.95 10.11
CA VAL A 436 -10.65 8.41 9.31
C VAL A 436 -11.96 8.79 10.00
N ASN A 437 -12.89 9.40 9.26
CA ASN A 437 -14.19 9.79 9.79
C ASN A 437 -15.22 8.67 9.59
N ILE A 438 -15.66 8.04 10.68
CA ILE A 438 -16.69 6.99 10.62
C ILE A 438 -18.09 7.58 10.43
N ASP A 439 -18.32 8.82 10.87
CA ASP A 439 -19.63 9.49 10.79
C ASP A 439 -19.94 10.11 9.42
N ALA A 440 -18.94 10.20 8.52
CA ALA A 440 -19.20 10.58 7.13
C ALA A 440 -20.29 9.67 6.53
N PRO A 441 -21.34 10.17 5.86
CA PRO A 441 -22.52 9.38 5.51
C PRO A 441 -22.21 8.10 4.71
N TYR A 442 -21.24 8.17 3.80
CA TYR A 442 -20.82 7.05 2.97
C TYR A 442 -19.90 6.04 3.69
N ASN A 443 -19.49 6.33 4.93
CA ASN A 443 -18.82 5.41 5.86
C ASN A 443 -19.81 4.86 6.88
N LEU A 444 -20.63 5.74 7.45
CA LEU A 444 -21.58 5.45 8.50
C LEU A 444 -22.59 4.37 8.11
N GLN A 445 -22.97 4.30 6.83
CA GLN A 445 -23.89 3.27 6.32
C GLN A 445 -23.43 1.83 6.57
N TYR A 446 -22.12 1.59 6.70
CA TYR A 446 -21.58 0.26 6.94
C TYR A 446 -21.44 -0.06 8.43
N TYR A 447 -21.31 0.97 9.27
CA TYR A 447 -21.00 0.82 10.69
C TYR A 447 -22.16 0.18 11.45
N LYS A 448 -21.84 -0.87 12.21
CA LYS A 448 -22.75 -1.59 13.10
C LYS A 448 -22.18 -1.54 14.52
N PRO A 449 -22.91 -0.96 15.49
CA PRO A 449 -22.46 -0.91 16.88
C PRO A 449 -22.10 -2.30 17.42
N GLY A 450 -20.91 -2.42 18.01
CA GLY A 450 -20.40 -3.68 18.59
C GLY A 450 -19.73 -4.64 17.60
N ASP A 451 -19.67 -4.30 16.31
CA ASP A 451 -18.98 -5.09 15.28
C ASP A 451 -17.74 -4.34 14.79
N TYR A 452 -16.55 -4.76 15.22
CA TYR A 452 -15.28 -4.12 14.84
C TYR A 452 -15.01 -4.21 13.33
N ASN A 453 -15.51 -5.25 12.65
CA ASN A 453 -15.28 -5.48 11.22
C ASN A 453 -16.18 -4.59 10.35
N SER A 454 -17.25 -4.04 10.90
CA SER A 454 -18.08 -3.03 10.24
C SER A 454 -17.43 -1.63 10.19
N VAL A 455 -16.33 -1.42 10.93
CA VAL A 455 -15.63 -0.14 11.00
C VAL A 455 -14.74 0.04 9.77
N VAL A 456 -14.85 1.22 9.15
CA VAL A 456 -14.01 1.59 8.01
C VAL A 456 -12.53 1.67 8.41
N ALA A 457 -11.68 0.97 7.66
CA ALA A 457 -10.23 0.98 7.80
C ALA A 457 -9.54 1.27 6.47
N THR A 458 -8.35 1.85 6.52
CA THR A 458 -7.55 2.18 5.33
C THR A 458 -6.25 1.36 5.29
N MET A 459 -5.81 1.00 4.09
CA MET A 459 -4.59 0.23 3.81
C MET A 459 -3.56 1.10 3.12
N GLY A 460 -2.32 0.99 3.58
CA GLY A 460 -1.20 1.72 3.00
C GLY A 460 -1.47 3.21 2.99
N CYS A 461 -1.37 3.85 1.82
CA CYS A 461 -1.60 5.30 1.72
C CYS A 461 -3.04 5.70 2.05
N ARG A 462 -4.04 5.01 1.48
CA ARG A 462 -5.46 5.43 1.53
C ARG A 462 -6.47 4.44 0.93
N THR A 463 -6.06 3.23 0.53
CA THR A 463 -6.99 2.27 -0.08
C THR A 463 -7.99 1.79 0.96
N ARG A 464 -9.26 1.69 0.60
CA ARG A 464 -10.34 1.27 1.51
C ARG A 464 -11.24 0.27 0.81
N VAL A 465 -11.70 -0.72 1.57
CA VAL A 465 -12.69 -1.73 1.12
C VAL A 465 -13.79 -1.83 2.17
N MET A 466 -15.05 -1.76 1.74
CA MET A 466 -16.23 -1.93 2.62
C MET A 466 -17.37 -2.65 1.89
N SER A 467 -17.93 -2.07 0.83
CA SER A 467 -18.97 -2.72 0.03
C SER A 467 -18.49 -4.07 -0.50
N ASN A 468 -19.36 -5.07 -0.49
CA ASN A 468 -19.06 -6.41 -0.95
C ASN A 468 -20.30 -7.04 -1.60
N ILE A 469 -20.38 -7.03 -2.93
CA ILE A 469 -21.53 -7.62 -3.63
C ILE A 469 -21.57 -9.16 -3.51
N ASN A 470 -20.43 -9.77 -3.13
CA ASN A 470 -20.25 -11.22 -3.06
C ASN A 470 -20.13 -11.76 -1.63
N GLY A 471 -20.41 -10.96 -0.60
CA GLY A 471 -20.19 -11.37 0.79
C GLY A 471 -20.55 -10.29 1.81
N PRO A 472 -20.08 -10.43 3.06
CA PRO A 472 -20.33 -9.42 4.09
C PRO A 472 -19.60 -8.11 3.80
N GLU A 473 -20.24 -7.00 4.16
CA GLU A 473 -19.68 -5.65 4.09
C GLU A 473 -18.80 -5.39 5.32
N GLU A 474 -17.58 -5.93 5.27
CA GLU A 474 -16.58 -5.81 6.33
C GLU A 474 -15.23 -5.32 5.80
N SER A 475 -14.43 -4.74 6.70
CA SER A 475 -13.09 -4.25 6.42
C SER A 475 -12.03 -5.35 6.53
N GLY A 476 -12.12 -6.24 7.52
CA GLY A 476 -11.17 -7.32 7.77
C GLY A 476 -11.14 -8.38 6.65
N SER A 477 -9.99 -9.02 6.48
CA SER A 477 -9.78 -10.13 5.52
C SER A 477 -10.08 -9.79 4.06
N ARG A 478 -10.10 -8.51 3.70
CA ARG A 478 -10.36 -8.02 2.34
C ARG A 478 -9.29 -7.05 1.90
N GLY A 479 -9.25 -6.82 0.60
CA GLY A 479 -8.21 -6.02 0.00
C GLY A 479 -8.51 -5.59 -1.42
N ASN A 480 -7.56 -4.90 -2.01
CA ASN A 480 -7.65 -4.44 -3.39
C ASN A 480 -6.84 -5.38 -4.28
N PHE A 481 -7.40 -5.77 -5.42
CA PHE A 481 -6.73 -6.59 -6.42
C PHE A 481 -5.60 -5.80 -7.12
N ALA A 482 -5.96 -4.77 -7.85
CA ALA A 482 -5.03 -3.85 -8.50
C ALA A 482 -5.74 -2.54 -8.82
N PHE A 483 -4.98 -1.56 -9.31
CA PHE A 483 -5.56 -0.32 -9.83
C PHE A 483 -4.80 0.20 -11.03
N THR A 484 -5.49 0.98 -11.85
CA THR A 484 -4.90 1.78 -12.94
C THR A 484 -5.20 3.26 -12.71
N THR A 485 -4.45 4.15 -13.35
CA THR A 485 -4.68 5.60 -13.22
C THR A 485 -4.77 6.28 -14.57
N ILE A 486 -5.85 7.01 -14.80
CA ILE A 486 -6.08 7.79 -16.02
C ILE A 486 -5.42 9.17 -15.90
N ASN A 487 -4.70 9.59 -16.96
CA ASN A 487 -4.08 10.91 -17.08
C ASN A 487 -5.11 11.94 -17.58
N LEU A 488 -5.90 12.52 -16.68
CA LEU A 488 -6.96 13.47 -17.04
C LEU A 488 -6.45 14.70 -17.81
N PRO A 489 -5.31 15.32 -17.46
CA PRO A 489 -4.78 16.46 -18.21
C PRO A 489 -4.51 16.12 -19.67
N LYS A 490 -4.00 14.92 -19.96
CA LYS A 490 -3.74 14.51 -21.34
C LYS A 490 -5.03 14.41 -22.15
N LEU A 491 -6.11 13.87 -21.57
CA LEU A 491 -7.40 13.80 -22.24
C LEU A 491 -7.93 15.20 -22.60
N ALA A 492 -7.81 16.15 -21.67
CA ALA A 492 -8.20 17.54 -21.89
C ALA A 492 -7.35 18.24 -22.97
N LEU A 493 -6.03 18.01 -22.99
CA LEU A 493 -5.14 18.58 -24.01
C LEU A 493 -5.43 18.03 -25.40
N GLU A 494 -5.78 16.75 -25.50
CA GLU A 494 -6.11 16.08 -26.77
C GLU A 494 -7.50 16.44 -27.28
N SER A 495 -8.42 16.81 -26.38
CA SER A 495 -9.74 17.29 -26.78
C SER A 495 -9.71 18.68 -27.42
N LYS A 496 -8.68 19.50 -27.13
CA LYS A 496 -8.52 20.87 -27.67
C LYS A 496 -9.76 21.74 -27.43
N GLY A 497 -10.43 21.56 -26.29
CA GLY A 497 -11.64 22.28 -25.90
C GLY A 497 -12.96 21.68 -26.39
N ASP A 498 -12.92 20.57 -27.14
CA ASP A 498 -14.12 19.82 -27.54
C ASP A 498 -14.56 18.88 -26.41
N MET A 499 -15.65 19.23 -25.73
CA MET A 499 -16.17 18.43 -24.61
C MET A 499 -16.67 17.04 -25.05
N ASP A 500 -17.27 16.90 -26.22
CA ASP A 500 -17.74 15.59 -26.70
C ASP A 500 -16.56 14.66 -26.94
N LYS A 501 -15.48 15.19 -27.52
CA LYS A 501 -14.22 14.45 -27.68
C LYS A 501 -13.58 14.09 -26.35
N PHE A 502 -13.63 14.97 -25.34
CA PHE A 502 -13.11 14.67 -24.00
C PHE A 502 -13.84 13.47 -23.39
N TRP A 503 -15.18 13.45 -23.42
CA TRP A 503 -15.97 12.34 -22.88
C TRP A 503 -15.72 11.04 -23.62
N GLN A 504 -15.65 11.06 -24.96
CA GLN A 504 -15.32 9.87 -25.76
C GLN A 504 -13.93 9.29 -25.40
N LEU A 505 -12.94 10.17 -25.21
CA LEU A 505 -11.60 9.74 -24.78
C LEU A 505 -11.64 9.18 -23.35
N PHE A 506 -12.39 9.80 -22.46
CA PHE A 506 -12.49 9.35 -21.08
C PHE A 506 -13.15 7.96 -20.99
N ASP A 507 -14.29 7.76 -21.66
CA ASP A 507 -14.96 6.46 -21.76
C ASP A 507 -14.03 5.39 -22.32
N LYS A 508 -13.30 5.72 -23.40
CA LYS A 508 -12.32 4.80 -23.98
C LYS A 508 -11.28 4.35 -22.95
N TYR A 509 -10.70 5.28 -22.19
CA TYR A 509 -9.64 4.92 -21.24
C TYR A 509 -10.17 4.32 -19.93
N ILE A 510 -11.43 4.58 -19.56
CA ILE A 510 -12.14 3.82 -18.53
C ILE A 510 -12.28 2.36 -18.98
N GLN A 511 -12.72 2.11 -20.22
CA GLN A 511 -12.85 0.76 -20.76
C GLN A 511 -11.50 0.03 -20.84
N ILE A 512 -10.45 0.70 -21.34
CA ILE A 512 -9.10 0.10 -21.38
C ILE A 512 -8.60 -0.25 -19.98
N SER A 513 -8.81 0.63 -18.99
CA SER A 513 -8.46 0.38 -17.59
C SER A 513 -9.21 -0.83 -17.00
N HIS A 514 -10.50 -0.93 -17.31
CA HIS A 514 -11.35 -2.05 -16.93
C HIS A 514 -10.85 -3.37 -17.54
N ASP A 515 -10.69 -3.42 -18.87
CA ASP A 515 -10.34 -4.63 -19.60
C ASP A 515 -8.94 -5.13 -19.21
N TYR A 516 -7.99 -4.23 -18.97
CA TYR A 516 -6.68 -4.61 -18.45
C TYR A 516 -6.75 -5.29 -17.09
N LEU A 517 -7.58 -4.80 -16.17
CA LEU A 517 -7.72 -5.39 -14.84
C LEU A 517 -8.34 -6.79 -14.91
N LEU A 518 -9.26 -7.03 -15.84
CA LEU A 518 -9.80 -8.36 -16.12
C LEU A 518 -8.76 -9.29 -16.77
N GLU A 519 -7.94 -8.80 -17.71
CA GLU A 519 -6.85 -9.59 -18.29
C GLU A 519 -5.84 -10.01 -17.22
N ARG A 520 -5.49 -9.08 -16.32
CA ARG A 520 -4.64 -9.38 -15.17
C ARG A 520 -5.29 -10.41 -14.23
N LEU A 521 -6.59 -10.29 -13.98
CA LEU A 521 -7.34 -11.26 -13.17
C LEU A 521 -7.25 -12.67 -13.76
N HIS A 522 -7.39 -12.81 -15.08
CA HIS A 522 -7.30 -14.11 -15.74
C HIS A 522 -5.95 -14.82 -15.53
N VAL A 523 -4.87 -14.06 -15.34
CA VAL A 523 -3.55 -14.62 -14.99
C VAL A 523 -3.48 -15.03 -13.52
N ILE A 524 -4.00 -14.19 -12.62
CA ILE A 524 -3.90 -14.42 -11.17
C ILE A 524 -4.86 -15.52 -10.69
N GLU A 525 -6.04 -15.67 -11.30
CA GLU A 525 -6.99 -16.72 -10.94
C GLU A 525 -6.46 -18.14 -11.20
N GLN A 526 -5.43 -18.29 -12.05
CA GLN A 526 -4.77 -19.57 -12.34
C GLN A 526 -3.80 -20.01 -11.23
N LYS A 527 -3.55 -19.14 -10.24
CA LYS A 527 -2.70 -19.44 -9.09
C LYS A 527 -3.46 -20.28 -8.06
N HIS A 528 -2.70 -20.94 -7.21
CA HIS A 528 -3.20 -21.81 -6.16
C HIS A 528 -2.76 -21.31 -4.80
N VAL A 529 -3.33 -21.86 -3.73
CA VAL A 529 -3.01 -21.46 -2.35
C VAL A 529 -1.51 -21.56 -2.05
N TYR A 530 -0.80 -22.56 -2.57
CA TYR A 530 0.66 -22.68 -2.39
C TYR A 530 1.48 -21.53 -2.99
N ASN A 531 0.90 -20.71 -3.88
CA ASN A 531 1.54 -19.50 -4.38
C ASN A 531 1.48 -18.35 -3.37
N TYR A 532 0.57 -18.43 -2.40
CA TYR A 532 0.31 -17.43 -1.36
C TYR A 532 0.20 -18.12 0.01
N PRO A 533 1.28 -18.77 0.48
CA PRO A 533 1.25 -19.65 1.64
C PRO A 533 0.80 -18.95 2.92
N PHE A 534 1.02 -17.64 3.03
CA PHE A 534 0.56 -16.86 4.17
C PHE A 534 -0.85 -16.29 3.94
N LEU A 535 -1.01 -15.49 2.89
CA LEU A 535 -2.25 -14.76 2.61
C LEU A 535 -3.46 -15.70 2.46
N MET A 536 -3.28 -16.77 1.68
CA MET A 536 -4.36 -17.73 1.42
C MET A 536 -4.26 -18.90 2.39
N GLY A 537 -3.06 -19.46 2.57
CA GLY A 537 -2.85 -20.67 3.36
C GLY A 537 -3.08 -20.49 4.87
N GLN A 538 -3.04 -19.26 5.41
CA GLN A 538 -3.35 -18.98 6.82
C GLN A 538 -4.71 -18.33 7.04
N GLY A 539 -5.60 -18.34 6.03
CA GLY A 539 -6.96 -17.81 6.21
C GLY A 539 -7.04 -16.29 6.38
N VAL A 540 -5.98 -15.55 6.01
CA VAL A 540 -5.91 -14.08 6.13
C VAL A 540 -6.92 -13.45 5.17
N TRP A 541 -7.04 -13.99 3.96
CA TRP A 541 -8.03 -13.56 2.98
C TRP A 541 -9.39 -14.22 3.23
N MET A 542 -10.47 -13.48 2.98
CA MET A 542 -11.84 -13.96 3.15
C MET A 542 -12.09 -15.27 2.39
N ASP A 543 -12.71 -16.22 3.07
CA ASP A 543 -13.03 -17.55 2.57
C ASP A 543 -11.82 -18.43 2.17
N SER A 544 -10.58 -17.96 2.33
CA SER A 544 -9.40 -18.76 1.96
C SER A 544 -9.14 -19.93 2.93
N ASP A 545 -9.69 -19.87 4.14
CA ASP A 545 -9.68 -20.99 5.11
C ASP A 545 -10.50 -22.21 4.65
N LYS A 546 -11.31 -22.04 3.60
CA LYS A 546 -12.09 -23.13 2.97
C LYS A 546 -11.32 -23.85 1.86
N LEU A 547 -10.13 -23.39 1.51
CA LEU A 547 -9.31 -23.92 0.41
C LEU A 547 -8.19 -24.82 0.94
N SER A 548 -7.89 -25.87 0.17
CA SER A 548 -6.70 -26.70 0.35
C SER A 548 -5.49 -26.07 -0.36
N ASN A 549 -4.28 -26.50 -0.01
CA ASN A 549 -3.03 -25.93 -0.54
C ASN A 549 -2.92 -25.98 -2.08
N ASP A 550 -3.49 -27.00 -2.71
CA ASP A 550 -3.49 -27.19 -4.16
C ASP A 550 -4.76 -26.67 -4.85
N ASP A 551 -5.67 -26.02 -4.13
CA ASP A 551 -6.88 -25.42 -4.71
C ASP A 551 -6.56 -24.06 -5.34
N SER A 552 -7.31 -23.72 -6.40
CA SER A 552 -7.19 -22.42 -7.06
C SER A 552 -7.73 -21.30 -6.17
N ILE A 553 -7.10 -20.13 -6.23
CA ILE A 553 -7.56 -18.94 -5.49
C ILE A 553 -8.71 -18.19 -6.18
N LYS A 554 -9.14 -18.63 -7.35
CA LYS A 554 -10.15 -17.96 -8.18
C LYS A 554 -11.40 -17.54 -7.40
N ASP A 555 -11.98 -18.48 -6.65
CA ASP A 555 -13.29 -18.29 -6.02
C ASP A 555 -13.27 -17.30 -4.86
N VAL A 556 -12.09 -17.01 -4.29
CA VAL A 556 -11.94 -16.05 -3.19
C VAL A 556 -11.58 -14.64 -3.67
N LEU A 557 -11.13 -14.49 -4.93
CA LEU A 557 -10.82 -13.17 -5.52
C LEU A 557 -12.07 -12.29 -5.70
N LYS A 558 -13.26 -12.88 -5.74
CA LYS A 558 -14.55 -12.16 -5.77
C LYS A 558 -14.75 -11.17 -4.60
N HIS A 559 -13.98 -11.33 -3.51
CA HIS A 559 -14.00 -10.46 -2.35
C HIS A 559 -13.10 -9.23 -2.48
N ALA A 560 -12.19 -9.21 -3.47
CA ALA A 560 -11.31 -8.07 -3.73
C ALA A 560 -12.08 -6.88 -4.32
N SER A 561 -11.57 -5.67 -4.09
CA SER A 561 -11.93 -4.50 -4.90
C SER A 561 -11.06 -4.36 -6.15
N TYR A 562 -11.64 -3.85 -7.22
CA TYR A 562 -10.99 -3.58 -8.50
C TYR A 562 -11.13 -2.08 -8.78
N SER A 563 -10.01 -1.38 -8.92
CA SER A 563 -10.03 0.08 -8.78
C SER A 563 -9.58 0.78 -10.05
N ILE A 564 -10.38 1.72 -10.54
CA ILE A 564 -9.98 2.63 -11.61
C ILE A 564 -9.81 4.01 -11.01
N GLY A 565 -8.62 4.57 -11.16
CA GLY A 565 -8.26 5.85 -10.58
C GLY A 565 -7.89 6.90 -11.62
N PHE A 566 -7.58 8.09 -11.12
CA PHE A 566 -7.22 9.25 -11.93
C PHE A 566 -6.22 10.16 -11.21
N CYS A 567 -5.56 11.02 -11.98
CA CYS A 567 -4.67 12.05 -11.46
C CYS A 567 -4.80 13.34 -12.29
N GLY A 568 -4.54 14.50 -11.67
CA GLY A 568 -4.48 15.80 -12.34
C GLY A 568 -5.85 16.42 -12.65
N LEU A 569 -6.83 16.31 -11.76
CA LEU A 569 -8.13 16.94 -12.00
C LEU A 569 -8.00 18.47 -12.14
N ALA A 570 -7.15 19.11 -11.34
CA ALA A 570 -6.97 20.55 -11.40
C ALA A 570 -6.41 21.01 -12.76
N GLU A 571 -5.35 20.36 -13.25
CA GLU A 571 -4.74 20.66 -14.55
C GLU A 571 -5.69 20.30 -15.71
N CYS A 572 -6.49 19.24 -15.57
CA CYS A 572 -7.55 18.89 -16.52
C CYS A 572 -8.60 20.01 -16.63
N LEU A 573 -9.13 20.48 -15.50
CA LEU A 573 -10.09 21.59 -15.46
C LEU A 573 -9.50 22.88 -16.01
N LYS A 574 -8.22 23.17 -15.69
CA LYS A 574 -7.51 24.32 -16.22
C LYS A 574 -7.38 24.25 -17.74
N ALA A 575 -7.07 23.08 -18.30
CA ALA A 575 -6.98 22.88 -19.75
C ALA A 575 -8.35 22.99 -20.45
N LEU A 576 -9.44 22.55 -19.82
CA LEU A 576 -10.79 22.61 -20.41
C LEU A 576 -11.45 23.98 -20.29
N THR A 577 -11.27 24.67 -19.15
CA THR A 577 -12.07 25.85 -18.78
C THR A 577 -11.25 27.11 -18.52
N GLY A 578 -9.92 26.99 -18.44
CA GLY A 578 -9.04 28.08 -18.01
C GLY A 578 -8.99 28.29 -16.49
N LYS A 579 -9.75 27.52 -15.69
CA LYS A 579 -9.78 27.58 -14.22
C LYS A 579 -9.80 26.18 -13.61
N HIS A 580 -9.22 26.00 -12.43
CA HIS A 580 -9.43 24.79 -11.63
C HIS A 580 -10.54 24.99 -10.60
N HIS A 581 -10.93 23.91 -9.91
CA HIS A 581 -12.05 23.88 -8.96
C HIS A 581 -11.87 24.75 -7.71
N GLY A 582 -10.65 25.20 -7.43
CA GLY A 582 -10.35 26.21 -6.40
C GLY A 582 -10.67 27.64 -6.84
N GLU A 583 -10.73 27.90 -8.15
CA GLU A 583 -10.86 29.24 -8.75
C GLU A 583 -12.29 29.57 -9.23
N SER A 584 -13.14 28.57 -9.43
CA SER A 584 -14.47 28.75 -10.04
C SER A 584 -15.45 27.66 -9.60
N ALA A 585 -16.68 28.08 -9.31
CA ALA A 585 -17.79 27.18 -8.99
C ALA A 585 -18.18 26.32 -10.21
N GLU A 586 -18.11 26.88 -11.42
CA GLU A 586 -18.35 26.16 -12.67
C GLU A 586 -17.30 25.07 -12.90
N ALA A 587 -16.02 25.35 -12.60
CA ALA A 587 -14.96 24.36 -12.65
C ALA A 587 -15.14 23.26 -11.59
N GLN A 588 -15.61 23.61 -10.39
CA GLN A 588 -15.97 22.63 -9.36
C GLN A 588 -17.12 21.72 -9.81
N GLU A 589 -18.18 22.29 -10.41
CA GLU A 589 -19.31 21.50 -10.93
C GLU A 589 -18.85 20.54 -12.03
N LEU A 590 -17.99 21.00 -12.95
CA LEU A 590 -17.41 20.14 -13.97
C LEU A 590 -16.51 19.06 -13.36
N GLY A 591 -15.70 19.39 -12.35
CA GLY A 591 -14.85 18.43 -11.65
C GLY A 591 -15.66 17.29 -11.03
N LEU A 592 -16.75 17.63 -10.33
CA LEU A 592 -17.68 16.65 -9.77
C LEU A 592 -18.36 15.80 -10.84
N LYS A 593 -18.70 16.38 -12.01
CA LYS A 593 -19.22 15.61 -13.15
C LYS A 593 -18.19 14.62 -13.70
N ILE A 594 -16.92 15.03 -13.83
CA ILE A 594 -15.85 14.15 -14.33
C ILE A 594 -15.63 12.97 -13.37
N VAL A 595 -15.47 13.22 -12.06
CA VAL A 595 -15.25 12.15 -11.09
C VAL A 595 -16.53 11.29 -10.92
N GLY A 596 -17.71 11.92 -10.94
CA GLY A 596 -19.00 11.24 -10.88
C GLY A 596 -19.26 10.33 -12.08
N HIS A 597 -18.76 10.70 -13.27
CA HIS A 597 -18.85 9.87 -14.47
C HIS A 597 -18.04 8.58 -14.33
N LEU A 598 -16.81 8.66 -13.82
CA LEU A 598 -16.00 7.48 -13.50
C LEU A 598 -16.68 6.62 -12.42
N ARG A 599 -17.23 7.25 -11.39
CA ARG A 599 -17.97 6.54 -10.34
C ARG A 599 -19.16 5.76 -10.89
N ALA A 600 -19.98 6.40 -11.73
CA ALA A 600 -21.12 5.75 -12.38
C ALA A 600 -20.68 4.57 -13.26
N ALA A 601 -19.56 4.68 -13.98
CA ALA A 601 -19.02 3.57 -14.76
C ALA A 601 -18.60 2.39 -13.86
N THR A 602 -17.89 2.65 -12.76
CA THR A 602 -17.49 1.58 -11.82
C THR A 602 -18.68 0.95 -11.09
N ASP A 603 -19.70 1.72 -10.74
CA ASP A 603 -20.93 1.18 -10.15
C ASP A 603 -21.65 0.29 -11.17
N LYS A 604 -21.74 0.72 -12.43
CA LYS A 604 -22.31 -0.08 -13.51
C LYS A 604 -21.57 -1.40 -13.73
N TYR A 605 -20.23 -1.39 -13.75
CA TYR A 605 -19.45 -2.63 -13.83
C TYR A 605 -19.70 -3.55 -12.63
N THR A 606 -19.88 -2.98 -11.43
CA THR A 606 -20.24 -3.77 -10.24
C THR A 606 -21.57 -4.48 -10.42
N GLU A 607 -22.59 -3.77 -10.92
CA GLU A 607 -23.92 -4.31 -11.17
C GLU A 607 -23.92 -5.37 -12.30
N ASP A 608 -23.24 -5.09 -13.41
CA ASP A 608 -23.26 -5.95 -14.60
C ASP A 608 -22.44 -7.24 -14.40
N GLU A 609 -21.31 -7.16 -13.68
CA GLU A 609 -20.33 -8.24 -13.56
C GLU A 609 -20.34 -8.94 -12.20
N HIS A 610 -21.07 -8.39 -11.22
CA HIS A 610 -21.04 -8.85 -9.83
C HIS A 610 -19.61 -8.91 -9.26
N MET A 611 -18.79 -7.90 -9.56
CA MET A 611 -17.44 -7.72 -9.02
C MET A 611 -17.33 -6.37 -8.29
N ASN A 612 -16.49 -6.24 -7.26
CA ASN A 612 -16.43 -5.00 -6.48
C ASN A 612 -15.59 -3.91 -7.18
N TRP A 613 -16.12 -3.33 -8.26
CA TRP A 613 -15.50 -2.22 -8.95
C TRP A 613 -15.63 -0.93 -8.14
N SER A 614 -14.59 -0.08 -8.20
CA SER A 614 -14.54 1.12 -7.38
C SER A 614 -13.67 2.21 -8.00
N THR A 615 -13.96 3.47 -7.63
CA THR A 615 -13.27 4.67 -8.12
C THR A 615 -12.22 5.12 -7.12
N PHE A 616 -11.01 5.40 -7.59
CA PHE A 616 -9.85 5.65 -6.73
C PHE A 616 -9.19 7.02 -6.92
N GLY A 617 -9.14 7.82 -5.87
CA GLY A 617 -8.20 8.95 -5.79
C GLY A 617 -6.78 8.41 -5.68
N THR A 618 -6.10 8.18 -6.81
CA THR A 618 -4.81 7.45 -6.84
C THR A 618 -3.71 8.20 -6.10
N PRO A 619 -2.97 7.62 -5.12
CA PRO A 619 -1.75 8.21 -4.57
C PRO A 619 -0.64 8.17 -5.63
N ALA A 620 -0.49 9.27 -6.39
CA ALA A 620 0.35 9.33 -7.58
C ALA A 620 1.78 9.82 -7.30
N GLU A 621 2.46 9.24 -6.30
CA GLU A 621 3.75 9.73 -5.80
C GLU A 621 4.82 9.86 -6.90
N SER A 622 5.00 8.82 -7.71
CA SER A 622 5.87 8.85 -8.90
C SER A 622 5.09 9.12 -10.20
N THR A 623 3.85 8.62 -10.29
CA THR A 623 3.00 8.70 -11.48
C THR A 623 2.66 10.13 -11.88
N ALA A 624 2.40 11.03 -10.92
CA ALA A 624 2.09 12.43 -11.21
C ALA A 624 3.26 13.12 -11.93
N GLY A 625 4.49 12.88 -11.46
CA GLY A 625 5.71 13.40 -12.09
C GLY A 625 5.95 12.77 -13.47
N GLN A 626 5.71 11.46 -13.63
CA GLN A 626 5.82 10.77 -14.92
C GLN A 626 4.85 11.37 -15.96
N PHE A 627 3.57 11.48 -15.62
CA PHE A 627 2.56 12.07 -16.48
C PHE A 627 2.92 13.51 -16.85
N GLN A 628 3.38 14.30 -15.88
CA GLN A 628 3.74 15.69 -16.12
C GLN A 628 4.91 15.83 -17.09
N ARG A 629 5.98 15.05 -16.90
CA ARG A 629 7.13 15.04 -17.82
C ARG A 629 6.71 14.64 -19.24
N SER A 630 5.84 13.63 -19.36
CA SER A 630 5.33 13.16 -20.65
C SER A 630 4.48 14.23 -21.35
N ASN A 631 3.53 14.83 -20.62
CA ASN A 631 2.68 15.90 -21.13
C ASN A 631 3.51 17.11 -21.56
N ARG A 632 4.44 17.57 -20.73
CA ARG A 632 5.32 18.71 -21.05
C ARG A 632 6.19 18.44 -22.28
N LYS A 633 6.71 17.21 -22.44
CA LYS A 633 7.50 16.82 -23.62
C LYS A 633 6.68 16.89 -24.91
N LYS A 634 5.40 16.47 -24.87
CA LYS A 634 4.53 16.40 -26.05
C LYS A 634 3.86 17.73 -26.40
N TYR A 635 3.34 18.46 -25.41
CA TYR A 635 2.52 19.65 -25.62
C TYR A 635 3.26 20.96 -25.31
N GLY A 636 4.49 20.90 -24.82
CA GLY A 636 5.26 22.06 -24.40
C GLY A 636 4.85 22.58 -23.02
N VAL A 637 5.17 23.84 -22.75
CA VAL A 637 4.89 24.53 -21.48
C VAL A 637 3.59 25.30 -21.61
N ILE A 638 2.58 24.90 -20.84
CA ILE A 638 1.23 25.50 -20.80
C ILE A 638 0.99 25.99 -19.37
N GLU A 639 0.70 27.28 -19.22
CA GLU A 639 0.49 27.92 -17.92
C GLU A 639 -0.64 27.24 -17.14
N GLY A 640 -0.36 26.88 -15.88
CA GLY A 640 -1.30 26.18 -14.99
C GLY A 640 -1.62 24.73 -15.37
N VAL A 641 -0.94 24.16 -16.38
CA VAL A 641 -1.14 22.76 -16.80
C VAL A 641 0.17 22.00 -16.83
N THR A 642 1.14 22.41 -17.67
CA THR A 642 2.43 21.72 -17.87
C THR A 642 3.66 22.58 -17.52
N ASP A 643 3.43 23.74 -16.89
CA ASP A 643 4.47 24.72 -16.53
C ASP A 643 5.28 24.35 -15.28
N ARG A 644 4.73 23.49 -14.42
CA ARG A 644 5.39 22.94 -13.23
C ARG A 644 5.93 21.54 -13.48
N ASP A 645 6.95 21.15 -12.72
CA ASP A 645 7.58 19.82 -12.81
C ASP A 645 6.76 18.68 -12.17
N TYR A 646 5.65 19.04 -11.51
CA TYR A 646 4.71 18.13 -10.86
C TYR A 646 3.27 18.40 -11.32
N MET A 647 2.38 17.46 -11.01
CA MET A 647 0.95 17.53 -11.27
C MET A 647 0.18 17.39 -9.95
N THR A 648 -0.98 18.02 -9.84
CA THR A 648 -1.84 17.92 -8.66
C THR A 648 -2.43 16.51 -8.52
N ASN A 649 -2.35 15.96 -7.31
CA ASN A 649 -2.74 14.59 -7.03
C ASN A 649 -4.27 14.43 -6.99
N SER A 650 -4.81 13.44 -7.72
CA SER A 650 -6.25 13.12 -7.71
C SER A 650 -7.16 14.36 -7.87
N SER A 651 -8.06 14.60 -6.92
CA SER A 651 -9.04 15.69 -6.86
C SER A 651 -8.61 16.89 -5.98
N HIS A 652 -7.36 16.94 -5.54
CA HIS A 652 -6.88 17.97 -4.63
C HIS A 652 -6.91 19.35 -5.28
N VAL A 653 -7.14 20.39 -4.47
CA VAL A 653 -6.85 21.77 -4.85
C VAL A 653 -5.32 21.92 -4.94
N PRO A 654 -4.77 22.55 -5.99
CA PRO A 654 -3.33 22.67 -6.17
C PRO A 654 -2.62 23.32 -4.99
N VAL A 655 -1.48 22.74 -4.58
CA VAL A 655 -0.69 23.21 -3.42
C VAL A 655 -0.17 24.65 -3.57
N TYR A 656 0.00 25.14 -4.80
CA TYR A 656 0.44 26.52 -5.05
C TYR A 656 -0.70 27.54 -4.96
N TYR A 657 -1.97 27.09 -4.94
CA TYR A 657 -3.12 27.97 -4.96
C TYR A 657 -3.42 28.48 -3.55
N PRO A 658 -3.35 29.81 -3.31
CA PRO A 658 -3.61 30.36 -1.98
C PRO A 658 -5.10 30.24 -1.64
N ILE A 659 -5.41 29.41 -0.65
CA ILE A 659 -6.78 29.15 -0.20
C ILE A 659 -6.83 28.99 1.32
N LYS A 660 -7.94 29.39 1.93
CA LYS A 660 -8.17 29.12 3.35
C LYS A 660 -8.46 27.63 3.57
N ALA A 661 -7.98 27.06 4.67
CA ALA A 661 -8.23 25.67 5.02
C ALA A 661 -9.73 25.29 4.91
N ILE A 662 -10.64 26.10 5.46
CA ILE A 662 -12.08 25.83 5.44
C ILE A 662 -12.68 25.82 4.01
N ASP A 663 -12.17 26.66 3.12
CA ASP A 663 -12.63 26.70 1.73
C ASP A 663 -12.11 25.49 0.96
N LYS A 664 -10.85 25.06 1.21
CA LYS A 664 -10.28 23.83 0.65
C LYS A 664 -11.07 22.59 1.11
N ILE A 665 -11.38 22.50 2.41
CA ILE A 665 -12.20 21.44 3.00
C ILE A 665 -13.55 21.34 2.27
N ARG A 666 -14.27 22.46 2.13
CA ARG A 666 -15.57 22.50 1.44
C ARG A 666 -15.50 22.05 -0.02
N ILE A 667 -14.41 22.38 -0.72
CA ILE A 667 -14.22 22.04 -2.12
C ILE A 667 -13.86 20.55 -2.31
N GLU A 668 -13.00 20.01 -1.44
CA GLU A 668 -12.49 18.65 -1.56
C GLU A 668 -13.44 17.58 -0.99
N ALA A 669 -14.20 17.90 0.06
CA ALA A 669 -15.03 16.91 0.75
C ALA A 669 -16.02 16.14 -0.16
N PRO A 670 -16.74 16.79 -1.10
CA PRO A 670 -17.68 16.07 -1.97
C PRO A 670 -17.03 15.01 -2.87
N TYR A 671 -15.74 15.15 -3.21
CA TYR A 671 -15.03 14.16 -4.03
C TYR A 671 -14.80 12.84 -3.26
N HIS A 672 -14.64 12.90 -1.94
CA HIS A 672 -14.43 11.70 -1.13
C HIS A 672 -15.62 10.72 -1.20
N ALA A 673 -16.84 11.23 -1.35
CA ALA A 673 -18.04 10.39 -1.53
C ALA A 673 -18.05 9.65 -2.88
N LEU A 674 -17.36 10.19 -3.89
CA LEU A 674 -17.24 9.60 -5.22
C LEU A 674 -16.08 8.61 -5.31
N GLU A 675 -15.01 8.82 -4.53
CA GLU A 675 -13.78 8.02 -4.52
C GLU A 675 -13.87 6.86 -3.51
N ASN A 676 -14.78 5.91 -3.74
CA ASN A 676 -15.10 4.82 -2.79
C ASN A 676 -13.98 3.77 -2.61
N ALA A 677 -13.00 3.68 -3.52
CA ALA A 677 -11.82 2.82 -3.36
C ALA A 677 -10.78 3.40 -2.40
N GLY A 678 -10.87 4.70 -2.11
CA GLY A 678 -9.91 5.42 -1.28
C GLY A 678 -9.66 6.84 -1.76
N HIS A 679 -9.47 7.72 -0.78
CA HIS A 679 -9.29 9.16 -0.91
C HIS A 679 -8.49 9.65 0.31
N ILE A 680 -7.88 10.81 0.22
CA ILE A 680 -7.37 11.52 1.41
C ILE A 680 -7.33 13.00 1.12
N ALA A 681 -7.49 13.85 2.12
CA ALA A 681 -7.19 15.27 2.03
C ALA A 681 -6.07 15.69 2.99
N TYR A 682 -5.32 16.70 2.57
CA TYR A 682 -4.28 17.33 3.38
C TYR A 682 -4.59 18.80 3.60
N ILE A 683 -4.44 19.27 4.84
CA ILE A 683 -4.41 20.69 5.14
C ILE A 683 -2.99 21.05 5.57
N GLU A 684 -2.40 22.01 4.88
CA GLU A 684 -1.08 22.53 5.20
C GLU A 684 -1.21 23.56 6.34
N MET A 685 -0.47 23.36 7.42
CA MET A 685 -0.38 24.30 8.53
C MET A 685 1.05 24.83 8.67
N ASP A 686 1.16 26.15 8.71
CA ASP A 686 2.41 26.84 8.98
C ASP A 686 2.74 26.88 10.47
N GLY A 687 4.04 26.92 10.78
CA GLY A 687 4.53 27.02 12.15
C GLY A 687 4.50 25.69 12.89
N ASP A 688 4.61 25.75 14.22
CA ASP A 688 4.74 24.60 15.12
C ASP A 688 3.39 24.29 15.78
N PRO A 689 2.63 23.29 15.30
CA PRO A 689 1.30 23.02 15.83
C PRO A 689 1.32 22.50 17.27
N THR A 690 2.47 22.03 17.78
CA THR A 690 2.60 21.59 19.17
C THR A 690 2.37 22.73 20.17
N LYS A 691 2.58 23.98 19.75
CA LYS A 691 2.31 25.19 20.55
C LYS A 691 0.84 25.62 20.53
N ASN A 692 0.03 25.07 19.62
CA ASN A 692 -1.39 25.37 19.49
C ASN A 692 -2.19 24.14 19.04
N VAL A 693 -2.19 23.10 19.88
CA VAL A 693 -2.93 21.86 19.62
C VAL A 693 -4.43 22.11 19.47
N LYS A 694 -4.98 23.16 20.09
CA LYS A 694 -6.40 23.51 19.92
C LYS A 694 -6.74 23.96 18.50
N ALA A 695 -5.84 24.69 17.83
CA ALA A 695 -6.02 25.03 16.43
C ALA A 695 -5.96 23.77 15.54
N PHE A 696 -5.05 22.85 15.84
CA PHE A 696 -4.96 21.56 15.15
C PHE A 696 -6.26 20.75 15.31
N GLU A 697 -6.76 20.62 16.54
CA GLU A 697 -8.05 19.97 16.84
C GLU A 697 -9.21 20.62 16.08
N ASN A 698 -9.27 21.95 16.02
CA ASN A 698 -10.32 22.66 15.29
C ASN A 698 -10.30 22.35 13.78
N VAL A 699 -9.12 22.16 13.18
CA VAL A 699 -9.01 21.76 11.77
C VAL A 699 -9.48 20.31 11.59
N VAL A 700 -9.05 19.39 12.46
CA VAL A 700 -9.51 17.99 12.46
C VAL A 700 -11.05 17.91 12.55
N ARG A 701 -11.65 18.69 13.45
CA ARG A 701 -13.12 18.81 13.58
C ARG A 701 -13.75 19.40 12.33
N ALA A 702 -13.18 20.45 11.76
CA ALA A 702 -13.70 21.05 10.53
C ALA A 702 -13.69 20.06 9.34
N MET A 703 -12.67 19.21 9.24
CA MET A 703 -12.61 18.16 8.22
C MET A 703 -13.64 17.05 8.49
N HIS A 704 -13.78 16.63 9.75
CA HIS A 704 -14.80 15.67 10.19
C HIS A 704 -16.22 16.17 9.89
N ASP A 705 -16.57 17.37 10.34
CA ASP A 705 -17.91 17.96 10.22
C ASP A 705 -18.28 18.34 8.78
N ALA A 706 -17.29 18.37 7.88
CA ALA A 706 -17.49 18.54 6.44
C ALA A 706 -17.62 17.20 5.70
N ASP A 707 -17.77 16.08 6.41
CA ASP A 707 -17.89 14.72 5.86
C ASP A 707 -16.64 14.24 5.10
N MET A 708 -15.45 14.75 5.41
CA MET A 708 -14.22 14.20 4.81
C MET A 708 -13.91 12.82 5.40
N GLY A 709 -13.87 11.80 4.54
CA GLY A 709 -13.73 10.41 4.98
C GLY A 709 -12.33 10.00 5.49
N TYR A 710 -11.26 10.53 4.93
CA TYR A 710 -9.89 10.31 5.41
C TYR A 710 -9.05 11.56 5.20
N PHE A 711 -8.30 11.98 6.22
CA PHE A 711 -7.54 13.22 6.16
C PHE A 711 -6.36 13.29 7.11
N SER A 712 -5.46 14.22 6.81
CA SER A 712 -4.28 14.52 7.61
C SER A 712 -3.94 16.02 7.54
N ILE A 713 -3.08 16.46 8.45
CA ILE A 713 -2.60 17.83 8.52
C ILE A 713 -1.08 17.79 8.39
N ASN A 714 -0.59 18.41 7.33
CA ASN A 714 0.84 18.51 7.07
C ASN A 714 1.39 19.77 7.73
N HIS A 715 2.54 19.64 8.36
CA HIS A 715 3.25 20.76 9.00
C HIS A 715 4.75 20.46 9.03
N PRO A 716 5.62 21.48 9.12
CA PRO A 716 7.06 21.25 9.06
C PRO A 716 7.56 20.52 10.32
N VAL A 717 8.14 19.34 10.11
CA VAL A 717 8.88 18.59 11.14
C VAL A 717 10.31 18.38 10.64
N ASP A 718 11.23 19.24 11.09
CA ASP A 718 12.64 19.13 10.70
C ASP A 718 13.44 18.28 11.68
N ARG A 719 14.58 17.79 11.19
CA ARG A 719 15.55 17.07 12.00
C ARG A 719 16.97 17.54 11.69
N ASP A 720 17.73 17.87 12.74
CA ASP A 720 19.15 18.09 12.60
C ASP A 720 19.89 16.74 12.56
N PRO A 721 20.59 16.40 11.48
CA PRO A 721 21.24 15.10 11.29
C PRO A 721 22.52 14.93 12.13
N VAL A 722 23.01 15.97 12.80
CA VAL A 722 24.24 15.90 13.63
C VAL A 722 23.87 15.69 15.09
N CYS A 723 22.95 16.50 15.62
CA CYS A 723 22.59 16.43 17.03
C CYS A 723 21.25 15.74 17.31
N GLY A 724 20.47 15.41 16.28
CA GLY A 724 19.19 14.72 16.42
C GLY A 724 18.03 15.61 16.86
N TYR A 725 18.21 16.93 17.00
CA TYR A 725 17.11 17.84 17.32
C TYR A 725 15.96 17.66 16.34
N THR A 726 14.75 17.49 16.87
CA THR A 726 13.52 17.36 16.07
C THR A 726 12.57 18.49 16.43
N GLY A 727 12.04 19.16 15.41
CA GLY A 727 11.21 20.36 15.55
C GLY A 727 11.54 21.35 14.45
N ILE A 728 11.00 22.56 14.52
CA ILE A 728 11.22 23.55 13.47
C ILE A 728 12.65 24.09 13.53
N ILE A 729 13.41 23.87 12.47
CA ILE A 729 14.73 24.44 12.21
C ILE A 729 14.56 25.48 11.12
N GLU A 730 14.82 26.75 11.43
CA GLU A 730 14.84 27.80 10.41
C GLU A 730 16.19 27.81 9.67
N ASN A 731 17.12 28.68 10.07
CA ASN A 731 18.45 28.75 9.45
C ASN A 731 19.55 28.09 10.29
N GLU A 732 19.27 27.85 11.57
CA GLU A 732 20.23 27.39 12.56
C GLU A 732 19.54 26.41 13.50
N CYS A 733 20.15 25.26 13.75
CA CYS A 733 19.63 24.28 14.70
C CYS A 733 19.56 24.90 16.11
N PRO A 734 18.39 24.91 16.78
CA PRO A 734 18.25 25.48 18.12
C PRO A 734 19.08 24.77 19.20
N HIS A 735 19.51 23.53 18.95
CA HIS A 735 20.24 22.71 19.91
C HIS A 735 21.76 22.77 19.73
N CYS A 736 22.27 22.50 18.52
CA CYS A 736 23.71 22.45 18.27
C CYS A 736 24.26 23.66 17.52
N HIS A 737 23.41 24.65 17.20
CA HIS A 737 23.78 25.87 16.46
C HIS A 737 24.37 25.61 15.06
N ARG A 738 24.20 24.39 14.53
CA ARG A 738 24.62 24.03 13.18
C ARG A 738 23.78 24.81 12.17
N LYS A 739 24.47 25.37 11.19
CA LYS A 739 23.86 25.96 9.98
C LYS A 739 24.09 25.01 8.83
N GLU A 740 23.08 24.86 7.97
CA GLU A 740 23.24 24.08 6.76
C GLU A 740 24.17 24.82 5.79
N VAL A 741 25.41 24.35 5.68
CA VAL A 741 26.40 24.91 4.76
C VAL A 741 26.21 24.19 3.43
N GLY A 742 25.73 24.91 2.42
CA GLY A 742 25.39 24.33 1.11
C GLY A 742 26.59 23.72 0.40
N THR A 743 26.88 22.45 0.67
CA THR A 743 27.77 21.62 -0.15
C THR A 743 26.98 20.43 -0.67
N GLY A 744 26.51 20.55 -1.93
CA GLY A 744 26.00 19.41 -2.70
C GLY A 744 24.57 18.92 -2.41
N ARG A 745 23.81 19.55 -1.50
CA ARG A 745 22.37 19.28 -1.31
C ARG A 745 21.56 20.56 -1.51
N PHE A 746 20.46 20.45 -2.24
CA PHE A 746 19.59 21.57 -2.61
C PHE A 746 18.99 22.23 -1.37
N THR A 747 19.29 23.52 -1.17
CA THR A 747 18.55 24.35 -0.21
C THR A 747 17.22 24.74 -0.87
N ILE A 748 16.15 23.99 -0.61
CA ILE A 748 14.81 24.39 -1.04
C ILE A 748 14.36 25.50 -0.10
N LYS A 749 14.14 26.71 -0.62
CA LYS A 749 13.49 27.77 0.16
C LYS A 749 12.11 27.27 0.57
N ARG A 750 11.80 27.33 1.87
CA ARG A 750 10.43 27.08 2.36
C ARG A 750 9.46 27.93 1.54
N MET A 751 8.45 27.27 0.95
CA MET A 751 7.32 27.98 0.39
C MET A 751 6.66 28.73 1.55
N LYS A 752 6.43 30.03 1.35
CA LYS A 752 5.81 30.93 2.33
C LYS A 752 4.33 31.02 2.09
#